data_AF-A0A094GM82-F1
#
_entry.id   AF-A0A094GM82-F1
#
_cell.length_a   1.000
_cell.length_b   1.000
_cell.length_c   1.000
_cell.angle_alpha   90.00
_cell.angle_beta   90.00
_cell.angle_gamma   90.00
#
_symmetry.space_group_name_H-M   'P 1'
#
loop_
_entity.id
_entity.type
_entity.pdbx_description
1 polymer ?
#
loop_
_entity_poly.entity_id
_entity_poly.type
_entity_poly.pdbx_seq_one_letter_code
_entity_poly.pdbx_strand_id
1 'polypeptide(L)'
;MHVESNPQGLTAADLRLQRGQKSGISGLLKNKKVFLVALFASFGGLEYGYQQGVISQALVMSSFKADFPAIVNSSGSTGWLTSILQLGGWIGALSAGVLAEVFTRKHTILSGALWVILGSFLCAGARNGAFLFAGRFFTGIGVGTLSAVGPLYNAELAPPEIRGMLVALQQLSTTVGVMTAYWIGYGTNYIGGTGDGQSDWAWRIPLIVQGIPAIILAVGVLVFLPYSPRMLVGKGREGSPKTTYSSAPNSLRSRLKHYSNSALRPRGLPIFTKGVWSGIDSIIYYASSIFQNLGLTSGTISLLATGVVGIINVVVTIPAIMVIDKVGRKPLLLAGSIGMFISMIIVDIIVAKFQHDWPSHPSAGWTAVAFIWIYIANFAYSWGPASWVLISEIFPLSIRAKGTAIGASSNWMNNFIVAFIVPPMIRGIGWGMYLFFAVWLFIGTFFVYFFVPETKNKTLEEMDIVFGSTVAAHDQELMAGIREEVGLNQLFSAATGQQLEKETADDNFIKQHTQCQASYLCSDGELLVSWSFFSAVVKAEQGLTFIKLQQIQPWLFPSNSPKGAGMIASWFVTDLSLPRTDARAKHIIRAIGSSSKDKAKKFIGDFVPLSEQSAVSFYDSYDAVYNDSAVDIVYIATPHAFHKQNCLDAISAGKHVLCEKPFTINSREATEVIEAARKAGVFVMEGMWTRFIPLVQKLNELLHQDKVIGDIHRTFADFSLDMPLEALPPTSRLRDARLGAGSLLDIGIYSLTWAILTLEDPTMPGQQPTVTAHQTLLDGVDVSSSILLYFGTTGRHGIVTSSLQHKTENIFSRVEGEKGTLLLMGDTASMPDTIKVIWKEEGSSQDLGDKKNKDTTAERREQTFTFQEACGGKGFYYEADAIALDITSGKIESEVMPLSETLRVMQILDEVRLQGGARFPQDN
;
A
#
# COMPACT_ATOMS: atom_id res chain seq x y z
N MET A 1 -8.70 28.89 16.25
CA MET A 1 -8.74 28.93 17.73
C MET A 1 -10.16 29.31 18.14
N HIS A 2 -11.00 28.34 18.48
CA HIS A 2 -12.21 28.52 19.30
C HIS A 2 -12.65 27.12 19.73
N VAL A 3 -12.93 26.93 21.02
CA VAL A 3 -13.50 25.68 21.55
C VAL A 3 -14.97 25.98 21.84
N GLU A 4 -15.88 25.43 21.05
CA GLU A 4 -17.29 25.47 21.41
C GLU A 4 -17.53 24.53 22.60
N SER A 5 -18.08 25.10 23.67
CA SER A 5 -18.35 24.38 24.92
C SER A 5 -19.61 23.52 24.77
N ASN A 6 -19.42 22.21 24.67
CA ASN A 6 -20.49 21.21 24.68
C ASN A 6 -21.37 21.36 25.95
N PRO A 7 -22.67 21.73 25.85
CA PRO A 7 -23.52 22.02 27.00
C PRO A 7 -23.82 20.82 27.92
N GLN A 8 -23.51 19.59 27.50
CA GLN A 8 -23.76 18.37 28.28
C GLN A 8 -22.48 17.55 28.56
N GLY A 9 -21.32 17.95 28.03
CA GLY A 9 -20.04 17.25 28.18
C GLY A 9 -19.95 15.85 27.53
N LEU A 10 -21.04 15.34 26.93
CA LEU A 10 -21.12 14.01 26.32
C LEU A 10 -20.28 13.92 25.03
N THR A 11 -19.45 12.89 24.91
CA THR A 11 -18.53 12.73 23.77
C THR A 11 -19.21 12.12 22.55
N ALA A 12 -18.55 12.21 21.38
CA ALA A 12 -19.04 11.57 20.15
C ALA A 12 -19.28 10.05 20.28
N ALA A 13 -18.63 9.37 21.24
CA ALA A 13 -18.89 7.96 21.54
C ALA A 13 -20.25 7.74 22.24
N ASP A 14 -20.69 8.69 23.06
CA ASP A 14 -21.93 8.62 23.82
C ASP A 14 -23.14 8.85 22.90
N LEU A 15 -23.01 9.76 21.93
CA LEU A 15 -23.97 9.95 20.83
C LEU A 15 -24.09 8.70 19.92
N ARG A 16 -23.02 7.91 19.75
CA ARG A 16 -23.10 6.62 19.04
C ARG A 16 -23.80 5.53 19.85
N LEU A 17 -23.63 5.52 21.18
CA LEU A 17 -24.35 4.61 22.07
C LEU A 17 -25.86 4.88 22.07
N GLN A 18 -26.29 6.15 22.00
CA GLN A 18 -27.69 6.52 21.83
C GLN A 18 -28.29 6.08 20.49
N ARG A 19 -27.49 6.02 19.40
CA ARG A 19 -27.92 5.56 18.07
C ARG A 19 -28.12 4.04 17.92
N GLY A 20 -28.22 3.28 19.02
CA GLY A 20 -28.84 1.95 19.04
C GLY A 20 -28.11 0.81 18.33
N GLN A 21 -26.84 0.98 17.94
CA GLN A 21 -26.06 -0.12 17.36
C GLN A 21 -25.72 -1.19 18.42
N LYS A 22 -26.37 -2.35 18.32
CA LYS A 22 -26.31 -3.42 19.32
C LYS A 22 -24.95 -4.13 19.33
N SER A 23 -24.15 -3.92 20.37
CA SER A 23 -22.86 -4.58 20.59
C SER A 23 -22.99 -6.03 21.10
N GLY A 24 -21.88 -6.78 21.11
CA GLY A 24 -21.83 -8.18 21.53
C GLY A 24 -22.59 -9.13 20.58
N ILE A 25 -23.22 -10.18 21.14
CA ILE A 25 -23.86 -11.28 20.39
C ILE A 25 -24.79 -10.78 19.27
N SER A 26 -25.61 -9.76 19.54
CA SER A 26 -26.56 -9.22 18.56
C SER A 26 -25.88 -8.52 17.38
N GLY A 27 -24.70 -7.93 17.56
CA GLY A 27 -23.90 -7.34 16.49
C GLY A 27 -23.17 -8.42 15.68
N LEU A 28 -22.71 -9.47 16.35
CA LEU A 28 -22.05 -10.63 15.73
C LEU A 28 -23.02 -11.44 14.84
N LEU A 29 -24.26 -11.67 15.32
CA LEU A 29 -25.31 -12.31 14.54
C LEU A 29 -25.79 -11.50 13.33
N LYS A 30 -25.60 -10.18 13.32
CA LYS A 30 -25.86 -9.31 12.15
C LYS A 30 -24.71 -9.37 11.12
N ASN A 31 -23.49 -9.66 11.55
CA ASN A 31 -22.26 -9.61 10.74
C ASN A 31 -21.63 -11.00 10.48
N LYS A 32 -22.46 -12.04 10.30
CA LYS A 32 -22.02 -13.46 10.22
C LYS A 32 -20.86 -13.70 9.24
N LYS A 33 -20.85 -13.06 8.06
CA LYS A 33 -19.75 -13.20 7.07
C LYS A 33 -18.42 -12.69 7.62
N VAL A 34 -18.40 -11.52 8.26
CA VAL A 34 -17.19 -10.93 8.86
C VAL A 34 -16.71 -11.77 10.03
N PHE A 35 -17.63 -12.26 10.86
CA PHE A 35 -17.31 -13.17 11.97
C PHE A 35 -16.63 -14.47 11.48
N LEU A 36 -17.16 -15.12 10.44
CA LEU A 36 -16.57 -16.34 9.89
C LEU A 36 -15.17 -16.11 9.28
N VAL A 37 -14.96 -14.99 8.59
CA VAL A 37 -13.64 -14.62 8.06
C VAL A 37 -12.64 -14.34 9.20
N ALA A 38 -13.04 -13.60 10.23
CA ALA A 38 -12.20 -13.32 11.39
C ALA A 38 -11.89 -14.58 12.22
N LEU A 39 -12.86 -15.48 12.39
CA LEU A 39 -12.68 -16.77 13.05
C LEU A 39 -11.70 -17.66 12.27
N PHE A 40 -11.79 -17.71 10.94
CA PHE A 40 -10.87 -18.46 10.12
C PHE A 40 -9.45 -17.86 10.12
N ALA A 41 -9.33 -16.53 10.01
CA ALA A 41 -8.04 -15.84 10.16
C ALA A 41 -7.40 -16.08 11.54
N SER A 42 -8.22 -16.35 12.57
CA SER A 42 -7.77 -16.68 13.92
C SER A 42 -7.16 -18.10 14.06
N PHE A 43 -7.09 -18.91 13.00
CA PHE A 43 -6.39 -20.21 13.02
C PHE A 43 -4.90 -20.05 13.36
N GLY A 44 -4.27 -18.93 12.98
CA GLY A 44 -2.90 -18.62 13.40
C GLY A 44 -2.73 -18.46 14.92
N GLY A 45 -3.82 -18.16 15.65
CA GLY A 45 -3.85 -18.22 17.12
C GLY A 45 -3.90 -19.67 17.62
N LEU A 46 -4.70 -20.52 16.98
CA LEU A 46 -4.78 -21.96 17.30
C LEU A 46 -3.42 -22.64 17.09
N GLU A 47 -2.72 -22.34 15.99
CA GLU A 47 -1.35 -22.78 15.73
C GLU A 47 -0.39 -22.32 16.85
N TYR A 48 -0.47 -21.05 17.29
CA TYR A 48 0.33 -20.58 18.42
C TYR A 48 0.07 -21.41 19.69
N GLY A 49 -1.18 -21.51 20.10
CA GLY A 49 -1.55 -22.21 21.34
C GLY A 49 -1.16 -23.68 21.33
N TYR A 50 -1.34 -24.37 20.19
CA TYR A 50 -0.95 -25.77 20.06
C TYR A 50 0.55 -25.95 20.31
N GLN A 51 1.38 -25.04 19.77
CA GLN A 51 2.83 -25.04 19.92
C GLN A 51 3.31 -24.73 21.34
N GLN A 52 2.47 -24.15 22.19
CA GLN A 52 2.71 -24.00 23.62
C GLN A 52 2.44 -25.31 24.38
N GLY A 53 1.28 -25.93 24.14
CA GLY A 53 0.87 -27.13 24.87
C GLY A 53 1.67 -28.40 24.51
N VAL A 54 1.99 -28.58 23.22
CA VAL A 54 2.49 -29.88 22.69
C VAL A 54 3.81 -30.33 23.33
N ILE A 55 4.77 -29.41 23.48
CA ILE A 55 6.10 -29.74 24.02
C ILE A 55 6.05 -30.02 25.53
N SER A 56 5.08 -29.41 26.23
CA SER A 56 4.84 -29.64 27.66
C SER A 56 4.45 -31.08 27.96
N GLN A 57 3.65 -31.69 27.09
CA GLN A 57 3.25 -33.10 27.21
C GLN A 57 4.41 -34.03 26.84
N ALA A 58 5.11 -33.74 25.73
CA ALA A 58 6.24 -34.55 25.26
C ALA A 58 7.39 -34.64 26.28
N LEU A 59 7.75 -33.52 26.95
CA LEU A 59 8.84 -33.48 27.93
C LEU A 59 8.71 -34.45 29.11
N VAL A 60 7.49 -34.90 29.43
CA VAL A 60 7.24 -35.86 30.52
C VAL A 60 7.02 -37.30 30.05
N MET A 61 6.84 -37.54 28.75
CA MET A 61 6.71 -38.89 28.17
C MET A 61 8.00 -39.71 28.28
N SER A 62 7.86 -41.01 28.56
CA SER A 62 8.97 -41.96 28.76
C SER A 62 9.77 -42.20 27.48
N SER A 63 9.09 -42.39 26.36
CA SER A 63 9.72 -42.58 25.03
C SER A 63 10.52 -41.35 24.59
N PHE A 64 9.97 -40.14 24.73
CA PHE A 64 10.67 -38.89 24.40
C PHE A 64 11.94 -38.68 25.24
N LYS A 65 11.93 -39.12 26.52
CA LYS A 65 13.11 -39.09 27.39
C LYS A 65 14.19 -40.09 26.94
N ALA A 66 13.80 -41.25 26.43
CA ALA A 66 14.72 -42.26 25.89
C ALA A 66 15.34 -41.81 24.54
N ASP A 67 14.56 -41.17 23.67
CA ASP A 67 15.03 -40.64 22.38
C ASP A 67 15.94 -39.40 22.51
N PHE A 68 15.68 -38.53 23.48
CA PHE A 68 16.37 -37.23 23.62
C PHE A 68 16.97 -36.95 25.02
N PRO A 69 17.74 -37.89 25.62
CA PRO A 69 18.23 -37.75 27.00
C PRO A 69 19.18 -36.55 27.18
N ALA A 70 19.97 -36.21 26.16
CA ALA A 70 20.83 -35.03 26.15
C ALA A 70 20.07 -33.69 26.21
N ILE A 71 18.77 -33.69 25.89
CA ILE A 71 17.91 -32.51 26.02
C ILE A 71 17.28 -32.44 27.41
N VAL A 72 16.66 -33.53 27.88
CA VAL A 72 15.89 -33.55 29.14
C VAL A 72 16.78 -33.40 30.37
N ASN A 73 17.94 -34.06 30.40
CA ASN A 73 18.80 -34.07 31.59
C ASN A 73 19.41 -32.68 31.87
N SER A 74 19.72 -31.91 30.82
CA SER A 74 20.28 -30.56 30.90
C SER A 74 19.19 -29.49 30.99
N SER A 75 19.23 -28.67 32.04
CA SER A 75 18.34 -27.49 32.18
C SER A 75 18.52 -26.49 31.05
N GLY A 76 19.77 -26.27 30.61
CA GLY A 76 20.07 -25.40 29.47
C GLY A 76 19.52 -25.95 28.15
N SER A 77 19.62 -27.26 27.91
CA SER A 77 19.11 -27.89 26.69
C SER A 77 17.57 -27.92 26.66
N THR A 78 16.92 -28.21 27.79
CA THR A 78 15.46 -28.13 27.93
C THR A 78 14.96 -26.69 27.78
N GLY A 79 15.66 -25.71 28.37
CA GLY A 79 15.38 -24.28 28.18
C GLY A 79 15.46 -23.88 26.71
N TRP A 80 16.56 -24.22 26.02
CA TRP A 80 16.73 -23.97 24.59
C TRP A 80 15.67 -24.67 23.71
N LEU A 81 15.32 -25.93 23.99
CA LEU A 81 14.31 -26.65 23.21
C LEU A 81 12.96 -25.93 23.31
N THR A 82 12.60 -25.46 24.50
CA THR A 82 11.37 -24.70 24.68
C THR A 82 11.46 -23.34 24.01
N SER A 83 12.52 -22.57 24.26
CA SER A 83 12.66 -21.13 23.92
C SER A 83 13.03 -20.82 22.46
N ILE A 84 13.64 -21.76 21.72
CA ILE A 84 14.05 -21.49 20.32
C ILE A 84 12.86 -21.15 19.40
N LEU A 85 11.65 -21.62 19.74
CA LEU A 85 10.42 -21.25 19.04
C LEU A 85 10.09 -19.75 19.20
N GLN A 86 10.40 -19.18 20.36
CA GLN A 86 10.16 -17.77 20.68
C GLN A 86 11.23 -16.87 20.03
N LEU A 87 12.45 -17.37 19.85
CA LEU A 87 13.48 -16.72 19.05
C LEU A 87 13.10 -16.66 17.57
N GLY A 88 12.55 -17.75 17.02
CA GLY A 88 11.91 -17.74 15.69
C GLY A 88 10.70 -16.79 15.65
N GLY A 89 9.87 -16.82 16.69
CA GLY A 89 8.68 -15.96 16.87
C GLY A 89 9.01 -14.48 16.84
N TRP A 90 10.13 -14.08 17.46
CA TRP A 90 10.63 -12.71 17.41
C TRP A 90 10.96 -12.26 15.99
N ILE A 91 11.66 -13.10 15.21
CA ILE A 91 12.01 -12.83 13.80
C ILE A 91 10.75 -12.77 12.93
N GLY A 92 9.81 -13.70 13.13
CA GLY A 92 8.51 -13.72 12.45
C GLY A 92 7.68 -12.47 12.72
N ALA A 93 7.50 -12.11 14.00
CA ALA A 93 6.71 -10.95 14.40
C ALA A 93 7.35 -9.60 13.99
N LEU A 94 8.69 -9.52 13.97
CA LEU A 94 9.39 -8.32 13.50
C LEU A 94 9.30 -8.16 11.98
N SER A 95 9.52 -9.24 11.22
CA SER A 95 9.42 -9.22 9.76
C SER A 95 7.98 -9.04 9.26
N ALA A 96 6.98 -9.53 9.99
CA ALA A 96 5.56 -9.38 9.69
C ALA A 96 5.13 -7.94 9.40
N GLY A 97 5.65 -6.95 10.12
CA GLY A 97 5.33 -5.54 9.91
C GLY A 97 5.76 -5.04 8.53
N VAL A 98 6.90 -5.50 8.04
CA VAL A 98 7.41 -5.19 6.69
C VAL A 98 6.68 -6.02 5.64
N LEU A 99 6.49 -7.31 5.88
CA LEU A 99 5.84 -8.22 4.94
C LEU A 99 4.35 -7.87 4.71
N ALA A 100 3.65 -7.36 5.72
CA ALA A 100 2.25 -6.91 5.61
C ALA A 100 2.08 -5.57 4.86
N GLU A 101 3.16 -4.79 4.73
CA GLU A 101 3.20 -3.56 3.91
C GLU A 101 3.70 -3.83 2.49
N VAL A 102 4.76 -4.62 2.31
CA VAL A 102 5.29 -4.97 0.99
C VAL A 102 4.28 -5.84 0.24
N PHE A 103 3.90 -6.98 0.82
CA PHE A 103 2.87 -7.85 0.27
C PHE A 103 1.48 -7.40 0.73
N THR A 104 0.49 -8.29 0.74
CA THR A 104 -0.82 -8.03 1.36
C THR A 104 -0.97 -8.87 2.61
N ARG A 105 -1.78 -8.43 3.59
CA ARG A 105 -2.03 -9.20 4.83
C ARG A 105 -2.39 -10.66 4.55
N LYS A 106 -3.18 -10.94 3.49
CA LYS A 106 -3.51 -12.30 2.99
C LYS A 106 -2.26 -13.12 2.67
N HIS A 107 -1.33 -12.57 1.86
CA HIS A 107 -0.09 -13.26 1.51
C HIS A 107 0.88 -13.39 2.70
N THR A 108 0.87 -12.45 3.64
CA THR A 108 1.68 -12.56 4.86
C THR A 108 1.19 -13.70 5.76
N ILE A 109 -0.13 -13.87 5.90
CA ILE A 109 -0.72 -15.02 6.60
C ILE A 109 -0.33 -16.34 5.91
N LEU A 110 -0.39 -16.40 4.57
CA LEU A 110 0.06 -17.57 3.81
C LEU A 110 1.54 -17.90 4.08
N SER A 111 2.43 -16.90 4.06
CA SER A 111 3.84 -17.11 4.37
C SER A 111 4.08 -17.59 5.81
N GLY A 112 3.28 -17.12 6.77
CA GLY A 112 3.30 -17.61 8.14
C GLY A 112 2.94 -19.10 8.23
N ALA A 113 1.81 -19.50 7.63
CA ALA A 113 1.35 -20.88 7.61
C ALA A 113 2.37 -21.84 6.95
N LEU A 114 3.01 -21.42 5.84
CA LEU A 114 4.06 -22.22 5.17
C LEU A 114 5.28 -22.49 6.08
N TRP A 115 5.71 -21.51 6.89
CA TRP A 115 6.77 -21.71 7.88
C TRP A 115 6.34 -22.65 9.02
N VAL A 116 5.08 -22.57 9.48
CA VAL A 116 4.53 -23.52 10.47
C VAL A 116 4.48 -24.94 9.91
N ILE A 117 4.04 -25.13 8.67
CA ILE A 117 4.04 -26.44 7.98
C ILE A 117 5.46 -27.04 7.97
N LEU A 118 6.45 -26.29 7.47
CA LEU A 118 7.84 -26.74 7.40
C LEU A 118 8.39 -27.14 8.77
N GLY A 119 8.26 -26.27 9.78
CA GLY A 119 8.77 -26.53 11.12
C GLY A 119 8.08 -27.70 11.81
N SER A 120 6.75 -27.84 11.62
CA SER A 120 5.94 -28.89 12.24
C SER A 120 6.36 -30.29 11.80
N PHE A 121 6.55 -30.50 10.49
CA PHE A 121 6.93 -31.81 9.96
C PHE A 121 8.42 -32.11 10.15
N LEU A 122 9.29 -31.10 10.28
CA LEU A 122 10.67 -31.27 10.76
C LEU A 122 10.71 -31.80 12.21
N CYS A 123 9.83 -31.31 13.09
CA CYS A 123 9.70 -31.85 14.45
C CYS A 123 9.13 -33.28 14.47
N ALA A 124 8.09 -33.57 13.68
CA ALA A 124 7.51 -34.91 13.59
C ALA A 124 8.52 -35.96 13.07
N GLY A 125 9.31 -35.60 12.06
CA GLY A 125 10.34 -36.45 11.46
C GLY A 125 11.65 -36.53 12.25
N ALA A 126 11.71 -35.99 13.46
CA ALA A 126 12.97 -35.88 14.21
C ALA A 126 13.60 -37.25 14.54
N ARG A 127 14.90 -37.34 14.26
CA ARG A 127 15.79 -38.49 14.59
C ARG A 127 16.96 -38.12 15.51
N ASN A 128 17.12 -36.83 15.80
CA ASN A 128 18.09 -36.29 16.75
C ASN A 128 17.63 -34.89 17.19
N GLY A 129 18.28 -34.30 18.19
CA GLY A 129 17.89 -33.00 18.74
C GLY A 129 17.92 -31.84 17.73
N ALA A 130 18.79 -31.86 16.73
CA ALA A 130 18.90 -30.77 15.76
C ALA A 130 17.62 -30.61 14.91
N PHE A 131 16.92 -31.69 14.59
CA PHE A 131 15.61 -31.64 13.93
C PHE A 131 14.55 -30.98 14.83
N LEU A 132 14.56 -31.24 16.13
CA LEU A 132 13.64 -30.59 17.08
C LEU A 132 13.94 -29.09 17.21
N PHE A 133 15.21 -28.70 17.33
CA PHE A 133 15.62 -27.29 17.40
C PHE A 133 15.26 -26.54 16.10
N ALA A 134 15.64 -27.08 14.94
CA ALA A 134 15.35 -26.46 13.64
C ALA A 134 13.85 -26.38 13.35
N GLY A 135 13.10 -27.47 13.60
CA GLY A 135 11.66 -27.49 13.41
C GLY A 135 10.95 -26.46 14.29
N ARG A 136 11.28 -26.39 15.59
CA ARG A 136 10.71 -25.39 16.50
C ARG A 136 11.09 -23.96 16.12
N PHE A 137 12.30 -23.72 15.61
CA PHE A 137 12.71 -22.41 15.10
C PHE A 137 11.88 -21.95 13.88
N PHE A 138 11.72 -22.80 12.86
CA PHE A 138 10.92 -22.46 11.67
C PHE A 138 9.43 -22.31 11.99
N THR A 139 8.89 -23.21 12.82
CA THR A 139 7.54 -23.05 13.39
C THR A 139 7.40 -21.71 14.11
N GLY A 140 8.42 -21.32 14.88
CA GLY A 140 8.50 -20.01 15.51
C GLY A 140 8.33 -18.86 14.54
N ILE A 141 9.08 -18.84 13.43
CA ILE A 141 8.97 -17.79 12.40
C ILE A 141 7.54 -17.70 11.85
N GLY A 142 6.91 -18.86 11.59
CA GLY A 142 5.53 -18.91 11.11
C GLY A 142 4.52 -18.37 12.13
N VAL A 143 4.53 -18.92 13.34
CA VAL A 143 3.64 -18.53 14.43
C VAL A 143 3.84 -17.06 14.84
N GLY A 144 5.08 -16.58 14.88
CA GLY A 144 5.41 -15.17 15.12
C GLY A 144 4.78 -14.25 14.07
N THR A 145 4.91 -14.62 12.80
CA THR A 145 4.28 -13.89 11.69
C THR A 145 2.75 -13.84 11.84
N LEU A 146 2.14 -14.98 12.12
CA LEU A 146 0.69 -15.12 12.30
C LEU A 146 0.17 -14.33 13.52
N SER A 147 0.90 -14.32 14.63
CA SER A 147 0.54 -13.59 15.86
C SER A 147 0.51 -12.07 15.67
N ALA A 148 1.34 -11.52 14.76
CA ALA A 148 1.36 -10.09 14.46
C ALA A 148 0.30 -9.69 13.42
N VAL A 149 0.05 -10.53 12.40
CA VAL A 149 -0.86 -10.20 11.30
C VAL A 149 -2.32 -10.56 11.56
N GLY A 150 -2.61 -11.65 12.30
CA GLY A 150 -3.98 -12.08 12.62
C GLY A 150 -4.81 -10.99 13.34
N PRO A 151 -4.34 -10.45 14.49
CA PRO A 151 -4.99 -9.34 15.17
C PRO A 151 -5.15 -8.09 14.29
N LEU A 152 -4.14 -7.76 13.47
CA LEU A 152 -4.16 -6.62 12.56
C LEU A 152 -5.24 -6.79 11.48
N TYR A 153 -5.32 -7.96 10.86
CA TYR A 153 -6.31 -8.29 9.83
C TYR A 153 -7.74 -8.28 10.40
N ASN A 154 -7.96 -8.88 11.59
CA ASN A 154 -9.25 -8.83 12.27
C ASN A 154 -9.64 -7.39 12.66
N ALA A 155 -8.69 -6.59 13.18
CA ALA A 155 -8.95 -5.19 13.51
C ALA A 155 -9.27 -4.34 12.28
N GLU A 156 -8.67 -4.62 11.13
CA GLU A 156 -8.93 -3.95 9.84
C GLU A 156 -10.30 -4.33 9.23
N LEU A 157 -10.77 -5.55 9.42
CA LEU A 157 -12.11 -6.00 9.02
C LEU A 157 -13.23 -5.53 9.98
N ALA A 158 -12.92 -5.40 11.28
CA ALA A 158 -13.94 -5.24 12.31
C ALA A 158 -14.61 -3.83 12.31
N PRO A 159 -15.96 -3.76 12.42
CA PRO A 159 -16.66 -2.57 12.88
C PRO A 159 -16.21 -2.15 14.29
N PRO A 160 -16.19 -0.85 14.65
CA PRO A 160 -15.76 -0.39 15.96
C PRO A 160 -16.48 -1.05 17.14
N GLU A 161 -17.78 -1.34 16.99
CA GLU A 161 -18.72 -1.75 18.05
C GLU A 161 -18.54 -3.21 18.48
N ILE A 162 -17.76 -3.97 17.72
CA ILE A 162 -17.41 -5.39 17.97
C ILE A 162 -15.91 -5.66 17.75
N ARG A 163 -15.06 -4.62 17.70
CA ARG A 163 -13.63 -4.75 17.41
C ARG A 163 -12.89 -5.56 18.46
N GLY A 164 -13.14 -5.28 19.75
CA GLY A 164 -12.49 -6.02 20.84
C GLY A 164 -12.84 -7.51 20.77
N MET A 165 -14.12 -7.83 20.64
CA MET A 165 -14.59 -9.20 20.45
C MET A 165 -13.99 -9.90 19.22
N LEU A 166 -13.96 -9.26 18.04
CA LEU A 166 -13.42 -9.88 16.81
C LEU A 166 -11.89 -10.04 16.81
N VAL A 167 -11.14 -9.13 17.43
CA VAL A 167 -9.69 -9.28 17.61
C VAL A 167 -9.38 -10.35 18.67
N ALA A 168 -10.16 -10.41 19.75
CA ALA A 168 -9.98 -11.40 20.80
C ALA A 168 -10.35 -12.84 20.40
N LEU A 169 -10.96 -13.05 19.23
CA LEU A 169 -11.06 -14.40 18.62
C LEU A 169 -9.68 -15.04 18.42
N GLN A 170 -8.64 -14.25 18.15
CA GLN A 170 -7.25 -14.74 18.10
C GLN A 170 -6.88 -15.44 19.42
N GLN A 171 -7.17 -14.80 20.57
CA GLN A 171 -6.87 -15.38 21.87
C GLN A 171 -7.74 -16.60 22.17
N LEU A 172 -9.03 -16.57 21.82
CA LEU A 172 -9.89 -17.75 21.99
C LEU A 172 -9.33 -18.94 21.22
N SER A 173 -8.96 -18.75 19.95
CA SER A 173 -8.26 -19.75 19.16
C SER A 173 -6.96 -20.24 19.81
N THR A 174 -6.13 -19.35 20.39
CA THR A 174 -4.94 -19.75 21.17
C THR A 174 -5.31 -20.64 22.36
N THR A 175 -6.32 -20.30 23.15
CA THR A 175 -6.75 -21.14 24.28
C THR A 175 -7.25 -22.52 23.83
N VAL A 176 -7.96 -22.58 22.69
CA VAL A 176 -8.41 -23.85 22.07
C VAL A 176 -7.22 -24.66 21.53
N GLY A 177 -6.19 -24.00 20.99
CA GLY A 177 -4.93 -24.63 20.58
C GLY A 177 -4.21 -25.29 21.76
N VAL A 178 -4.01 -24.55 22.87
CA VAL A 178 -3.41 -25.07 24.11
C VAL A 178 -4.19 -26.26 24.64
N MET A 179 -5.52 -26.13 24.74
CA MET A 179 -6.40 -27.20 25.20
C MET A 179 -6.31 -28.45 24.32
N THR A 180 -6.37 -28.28 22.99
CA THR A 180 -6.27 -29.40 22.03
C THR A 180 -4.93 -30.12 22.15
N ALA A 181 -3.82 -29.39 22.27
CA ALA A 181 -2.49 -29.99 22.42
C ALA A 181 -2.31 -30.77 23.74
N TYR A 182 -2.84 -30.25 24.86
CA TYR A 182 -2.82 -30.97 26.14
C TYR A 182 -3.68 -32.24 26.09
N TRP A 183 -4.92 -32.19 25.60
CA TRP A 183 -5.78 -33.38 25.55
C TRP A 183 -5.31 -34.43 24.53
N ILE A 184 -4.70 -34.02 23.41
CA ILE A 184 -4.03 -34.95 22.49
C ILE A 184 -2.81 -35.59 23.16
N GLY A 185 -1.93 -34.81 23.81
CA GLY A 185 -0.76 -35.38 24.49
C GLY A 185 -1.10 -36.30 25.67
N TYR A 186 -2.16 -35.99 26.43
CA TYR A 186 -2.72 -36.89 27.43
C TYR A 186 -3.21 -38.21 26.80
N GLY A 187 -3.94 -38.14 25.69
CA GLY A 187 -4.43 -39.32 24.98
C GLY A 187 -3.33 -40.18 24.35
N THR A 188 -2.35 -39.57 23.68
CA THR A 188 -1.25 -40.30 23.02
C THR A 188 -0.23 -40.88 23.99
N ASN A 189 -0.13 -40.34 25.22
CA ASN A 189 0.73 -40.90 26.26
C ASN A 189 0.40 -42.37 26.61
N TYR A 190 -0.79 -42.87 26.29
CA TYR A 190 -1.16 -44.28 26.52
C TYR A 190 -0.71 -45.23 25.38
N ILE A 191 -0.13 -44.72 24.28
CA ILE A 191 0.26 -45.52 23.11
C ILE A 191 1.54 -46.32 23.41
N GLY A 192 1.39 -47.65 23.53
CA GLY A 192 2.44 -48.55 24.04
C GLY A 192 2.53 -48.58 25.57
N GLY A 193 1.56 -48.00 26.29
CA GLY A 193 1.63 -47.83 27.74
C GLY A 193 2.45 -46.60 28.16
N THR A 194 2.70 -46.47 29.47
CA THR A 194 3.27 -45.24 30.07
C THR A 194 4.64 -45.43 30.72
N GLY A 195 5.14 -46.67 30.78
CA GLY A 195 6.47 -47.00 31.32
C GLY A 195 7.57 -47.00 30.25
N ASP A 196 8.67 -47.70 30.52
CA ASP A 196 9.85 -47.73 29.64
C ASP A 196 9.61 -48.38 28.27
N GLY A 197 8.52 -49.15 28.12
CA GLY A 197 8.06 -49.74 26.86
C GLY A 197 7.12 -48.85 26.02
N GLN A 198 6.90 -47.59 26.40
CA GLN A 198 6.09 -46.64 25.65
C GLN A 198 6.62 -46.44 24.21
N SER A 199 5.73 -46.32 23.23
CA SER A 199 6.11 -46.16 21.82
C SER A 199 6.45 -44.71 21.46
N ASP A 200 7.39 -44.48 20.52
CA ASP A 200 7.65 -43.15 19.93
C ASP A 200 6.36 -42.46 19.46
N TRP A 201 5.39 -43.23 18.97
CA TRP A 201 4.13 -42.69 18.45
C TRP A 201 3.36 -41.86 19.50
N ALA A 202 3.62 -42.08 20.80
CA ALA A 202 3.09 -41.25 21.88
C ALA A 202 3.51 -39.77 21.75
N TRP A 203 4.76 -39.49 21.36
CA TRP A 203 5.26 -38.12 21.17
C TRP A 203 5.26 -37.66 19.71
N ARG A 204 5.37 -38.59 18.74
CA ARG A 204 5.33 -38.25 17.30
C ARG A 204 3.94 -37.80 16.83
N ILE A 205 2.85 -38.44 17.27
CA ILE A 205 1.48 -38.10 16.81
C ILE A 205 1.10 -36.64 17.14
N PRO A 206 1.30 -36.11 18.37
CA PRO A 206 1.06 -34.70 18.66
C PRO A 206 1.86 -33.75 17.76
N LEU A 207 3.11 -34.09 17.44
CA LEU A 207 3.95 -33.30 16.52
C LEU A 207 3.60 -33.44 15.04
N ILE A 208 2.82 -34.46 14.65
CA ILE A 208 2.21 -34.53 13.30
C ILE A 208 0.97 -33.63 13.26
N VAL A 209 0.09 -33.74 14.25
CA VAL A 209 -1.18 -33.00 14.29
C VAL A 209 -0.98 -31.49 14.34
N GLN A 210 0.09 -31.00 14.98
CA GLN A 210 0.39 -29.57 15.07
C GLN A 210 0.49 -28.83 13.71
N GLY A 211 0.82 -29.55 12.62
CA GLY A 211 0.93 -28.98 11.28
C GLY A 211 -0.39 -28.95 10.49
N ILE A 212 -1.41 -29.69 10.92
CA ILE A 212 -2.69 -29.83 10.20
C ILE A 212 -3.47 -28.50 10.16
N PRO A 213 -3.59 -27.71 11.26
CA PRO A 213 -4.24 -26.40 11.21
C PRO A 213 -3.59 -25.43 10.22
N ALA A 214 -2.25 -25.46 10.10
CA ALA A 214 -1.51 -24.61 9.17
C ALA A 214 -1.77 -24.98 7.70
N ILE A 215 -1.92 -26.28 7.38
CA ILE A 215 -2.36 -26.72 6.04
C ILE A 215 -3.77 -26.19 5.75
N ILE A 216 -4.70 -26.32 6.71
CA ILE A 216 -6.07 -25.83 6.57
C ILE A 216 -6.08 -24.31 6.35
N LEU A 217 -5.32 -23.55 7.14
CA LEU A 217 -5.17 -22.10 7.00
C LEU A 217 -4.59 -21.73 5.63
N ALA A 218 -3.50 -22.35 5.20
CA ALA A 218 -2.89 -22.08 3.90
C ALA A 218 -3.86 -22.31 2.73
N VAL A 219 -4.61 -23.43 2.73
CA VAL A 219 -5.61 -23.73 1.70
C VAL A 219 -6.77 -22.73 1.73
N GLY A 220 -7.34 -22.41 2.89
CA GLY A 220 -8.44 -21.45 2.98
C GLY A 220 -8.02 -20.00 2.65
N VAL A 221 -6.77 -19.64 2.94
CA VAL A 221 -6.17 -18.38 2.50
C VAL A 221 -6.12 -18.30 0.98
N LEU A 222 -5.73 -19.37 0.29
CA LEU A 222 -5.75 -19.41 -1.18
C LEU A 222 -7.20 -19.33 -1.73
N VAL A 223 -8.10 -20.17 -1.22
CA VAL A 223 -9.44 -20.39 -1.80
C VAL A 223 -10.44 -19.25 -1.52
N PHE A 224 -10.55 -18.74 -0.29
CA PHE A 224 -11.67 -17.86 0.08
C PHE A 224 -11.35 -16.62 0.93
N LEU A 225 -10.17 -16.51 1.54
CA LEU A 225 -9.87 -15.36 2.41
C LEU A 225 -9.78 -14.04 1.58
N PRO A 226 -10.58 -12.99 1.87
CA PRO A 226 -10.54 -11.73 1.14
C PRO A 226 -9.33 -10.86 1.51
N TYR A 227 -8.97 -9.92 0.64
CA TYR A 227 -8.01 -8.86 1.00
C TYR A 227 -8.61 -7.90 2.03
N SER A 228 -7.77 -7.33 2.91
CA SER A 228 -8.21 -6.33 3.89
C SER A 228 -8.69 -5.06 3.16
N PRO A 229 -9.95 -4.59 3.37
CA PRO A 229 -10.45 -3.39 2.72
C PRO A 229 -9.70 -2.12 3.15
N ARG A 230 -9.26 -2.03 4.41
CA ARG A 230 -8.44 -0.90 4.88
C ARG A 230 -7.03 -0.93 4.33
N MET A 231 -6.50 -2.10 3.98
CA MET A 231 -5.27 -2.23 3.21
C MET A 231 -5.47 -1.95 1.71
N LEU A 232 -6.65 -2.24 1.13
CA LEU A 232 -6.94 -1.89 -0.27
C LEU A 232 -7.18 -0.39 -0.44
N VAL A 233 -7.98 0.25 0.42
CA VAL A 233 -8.08 1.71 0.51
C VAL A 233 -6.73 2.31 0.93
N GLY A 234 -5.99 1.60 1.79
CA GLY A 234 -4.61 1.88 2.11
C GLY A 234 -3.76 1.96 0.84
N LYS A 235 -3.73 0.92 0.00
CA LYS A 235 -2.90 0.82 -1.20
C LYS A 235 -3.41 1.60 -2.43
N GLY A 236 -4.70 1.90 -2.50
CA GLY A 236 -5.23 2.93 -3.39
C GLY A 236 -4.78 4.34 -2.99
N ARG A 237 -4.57 4.59 -1.69
CA ARG A 237 -3.84 5.77 -1.20
C ARG A 237 -2.31 5.57 -1.26
N GLU A 238 -1.80 4.33 -1.27
CA GLU A 238 -0.37 4.04 -1.46
C GLU A 238 0.10 4.10 -2.91
N GLY A 239 -0.70 4.68 -3.82
CA GLY A 239 -0.13 5.40 -4.97
C GLY A 239 0.81 6.53 -4.52
N SER A 240 0.54 7.15 -3.36
CA SER A 240 1.18 8.40 -2.91
C SER A 240 1.64 8.50 -1.43
N PRO A 241 2.42 7.55 -0.82
CA PRO A 241 2.95 7.73 0.54
C PRO A 241 4.48 7.86 0.62
N LYS A 242 5.22 7.28 -0.34
CA LYS A 242 6.69 7.28 -0.35
C LYS A 242 7.25 8.56 -0.95
N THR A 243 6.62 9.07 -2.01
CA THR A 243 6.84 10.41 -2.60
C THR A 243 6.45 11.52 -1.63
N THR A 244 5.33 11.38 -0.91
CA THR A 244 4.87 12.40 0.06
C THR A 244 5.80 12.58 1.25
N TYR A 245 6.58 11.54 1.60
CA TYR A 245 7.65 11.64 2.60
C TYR A 245 8.93 12.30 2.06
N SER A 246 9.06 12.47 0.74
CA SER A 246 10.16 13.18 0.09
C SER A 246 9.80 14.60 -0.39
N SER A 247 8.56 14.88 -0.79
CA SER A 247 8.13 16.22 -1.22
C SER A 247 8.03 17.23 -0.08
N ALA A 248 7.85 16.78 1.17
CA ALA A 248 7.78 17.66 2.34
C ALA A 248 9.06 18.53 2.48
N PRO A 249 8.96 19.87 2.60
CA PRO A 249 10.11 20.77 2.69
C PRO A 249 10.97 20.48 3.93
N ASN A 250 12.26 20.83 3.95
CA ASN A 250 13.19 20.37 4.99
C ASN A 250 12.77 20.68 6.45
N SER A 251 11.99 21.74 6.70
CA SER A 251 11.35 22.02 8.00
C SER A 251 10.21 21.05 8.31
N LEU A 252 9.40 20.66 7.33
CA LEU A 252 8.33 19.66 7.47
C LEU A 252 8.88 18.23 7.46
N ARG A 253 9.90 17.89 6.65
CA ARG A 253 10.67 16.63 6.70
C ARG A 253 11.34 16.43 8.06
N SER A 254 12.01 17.45 8.60
CA SER A 254 12.62 17.35 9.94
C SER A 254 11.55 17.21 11.03
N ARG A 255 10.47 18.00 10.98
CA ARG A 255 9.31 17.83 11.86
C ARG A 255 8.71 16.42 11.73
N LEU A 256 8.33 15.95 10.55
CA LEU A 256 7.76 14.61 10.30
C LEU A 256 8.70 13.46 10.69
N LYS A 257 10.01 13.58 10.48
CA LYS A 257 11.00 12.56 10.89
C LYS A 257 11.16 12.54 12.42
N HIS A 258 11.11 13.70 13.07
CA HIS A 258 11.04 13.82 14.54
C HIS A 258 9.67 13.33 15.08
N TYR A 259 8.58 13.59 14.36
CA TYR A 259 7.20 13.27 14.73
C TYR A 259 6.92 11.78 14.60
N SER A 260 7.32 11.16 13.50
CA SER A 260 7.31 9.71 13.29
C SER A 260 8.17 9.00 14.33
N ASN A 261 9.38 9.47 14.63
CA ASN A 261 10.18 8.95 15.74
C ASN A 261 9.52 9.17 17.12
N SER A 262 8.70 10.22 17.29
CA SER A 262 7.92 10.47 18.52
C SER A 262 6.61 9.65 18.60
N ALA A 263 6.06 9.23 17.46
CA ALA A 263 4.89 8.37 17.34
C ALA A 263 5.30 6.89 17.50
N LEU A 264 6.45 6.52 16.92
CA LEU A 264 7.24 5.30 17.18
C LEU A 264 7.93 5.30 18.56
N ARG A 265 7.61 6.26 19.47
CA ARG A 265 7.79 6.00 20.90
C ARG A 265 7.13 4.65 21.20
N PRO A 266 7.78 3.77 21.99
CA PRO A 266 7.40 2.36 22.05
C PRO A 266 6.14 2.11 22.92
N ARG A 267 4.99 2.68 22.52
CA ARG A 267 3.72 2.72 23.28
C ARG A 267 3.20 1.32 23.65
N GLY A 268 3.33 0.35 22.74
CA GLY A 268 2.96 -1.06 22.96
C GLY A 268 3.99 -1.91 23.72
N LEU A 269 5.25 -1.49 23.76
CA LEU A 269 6.36 -2.27 24.32
C LEU A 269 6.23 -2.56 25.83
N PRO A 270 5.92 -1.58 26.71
CA PRO A 270 5.81 -1.86 28.15
C PRO A 270 4.59 -2.73 28.49
N ILE A 271 3.54 -2.73 27.66
CA ILE A 271 2.34 -3.54 27.87
C ILE A 271 2.69 -5.03 27.79
N PHE A 272 3.30 -5.50 26.70
CA PHE A 272 3.76 -6.89 26.63
C PHE A 272 4.92 -7.19 27.57
N THR A 273 5.81 -6.22 27.82
CA THR A 273 6.91 -6.39 28.79
C THR A 273 6.41 -6.54 30.24
N LYS A 274 5.19 -6.11 30.57
CA LYS A 274 4.56 -6.41 31.88
C LYS A 274 3.66 -7.65 31.83
N GLY A 275 2.96 -7.90 30.72
CA GLY A 275 2.13 -9.10 30.55
C GLY A 275 2.94 -10.41 30.54
N VAL A 276 4.06 -10.46 29.81
CA VAL A 276 4.86 -11.70 29.65
C VAL A 276 5.68 -12.04 30.89
N TRP A 277 6.24 -11.04 31.58
CA TRP A 277 7.02 -11.25 32.81
C TRP A 277 6.17 -11.66 34.02
N SER A 278 4.85 -11.81 33.85
CA SER A 278 3.99 -12.55 34.78
C SER A 278 4.30 -14.05 34.85
N GLY A 279 5.06 -14.59 33.88
CA GLY A 279 5.41 -16.01 33.79
C GLY A 279 4.37 -16.89 33.10
N ILE A 280 3.20 -16.37 32.72
CA ILE A 280 2.05 -17.14 32.20
C ILE A 280 2.42 -18.15 31.11
N ASP A 281 3.09 -17.70 30.05
CA ASP A 281 3.44 -18.55 28.92
C ASP A 281 4.43 -19.64 29.34
N SER A 282 5.37 -19.34 30.25
CA SER A 282 6.30 -20.34 30.80
C SER A 282 5.63 -21.33 31.74
N ILE A 283 4.61 -20.89 32.49
CA ILE A 283 3.74 -21.77 33.27
C ILE A 283 2.96 -22.71 32.33
N ILE A 284 2.54 -22.25 31.15
CA ILE A 284 1.90 -23.08 30.12
C ILE A 284 2.90 -24.05 29.46
N TYR A 285 4.09 -23.59 29.05
CA TYR A 285 5.12 -24.45 28.45
C TYR A 285 5.61 -25.54 29.42
N TYR A 286 5.69 -25.27 30.72
CA TYR A 286 6.21 -26.20 31.73
C TYR A 286 5.14 -26.76 32.70
N ALA A 287 3.85 -26.62 32.38
CA ALA A 287 2.74 -26.94 33.28
C ALA A 287 2.82 -28.36 33.87
N SER A 288 3.14 -29.36 33.04
CA SER A 288 3.29 -30.77 33.44
C SER A 288 4.40 -30.95 34.48
N SER A 289 5.58 -30.40 34.21
CA SER A 289 6.76 -30.42 35.08
C SER A 289 6.53 -29.62 36.37
N ILE A 290 5.85 -28.48 36.29
CA ILE A 290 5.49 -27.66 37.48
C ILE A 290 4.57 -28.47 38.39
N PHE A 291 3.54 -29.13 37.87
CA PHE A 291 2.65 -29.95 38.68
C PHE A 291 3.36 -31.18 39.28
N GLN A 292 4.29 -31.82 38.56
CA GLN A 292 5.15 -32.87 39.13
C GLN A 292 6.01 -32.35 40.29
N ASN A 293 6.57 -31.14 40.18
CA ASN A 293 7.33 -30.48 41.25
C ASN A 293 6.47 -29.98 42.42
N LEU A 294 5.14 -30.02 42.32
CA LEU A 294 4.17 -29.77 43.40
C LEU A 294 3.62 -31.08 44.01
N GLY A 295 4.25 -32.21 43.73
CA GLY A 295 3.90 -33.53 44.28
C GLY A 295 2.96 -34.37 43.42
N LEU A 296 2.50 -33.90 42.25
CA LEU A 296 1.64 -34.68 41.34
C LEU A 296 2.49 -35.63 40.47
N THR A 297 3.33 -36.45 41.12
CA THR A 297 4.29 -37.38 40.50
C THR A 297 3.68 -38.73 40.12
N SER A 298 2.51 -39.09 40.67
CA SER A 298 1.87 -40.38 40.42
C SER A 298 1.19 -40.45 39.04
N GLY A 299 1.77 -41.21 38.12
CA GLY A 299 1.17 -41.55 36.83
C GLY A 299 0.81 -40.33 35.97
N THR A 300 -0.37 -40.36 35.33
CA THR A 300 -0.81 -39.32 34.39
C THR A 300 -1.53 -38.13 35.04
N ILE A 301 -1.53 -38.02 36.38
CA ILE A 301 -2.25 -36.97 37.12
C ILE A 301 -1.74 -35.57 36.76
N SER A 302 -0.43 -35.40 36.56
CA SER A 302 0.15 -34.13 36.10
C SER A 302 -0.31 -33.74 34.68
N LEU A 303 -0.37 -34.70 33.75
CA LEU A 303 -0.93 -34.48 32.40
C LEU A 303 -2.42 -34.08 32.48
N LEU A 304 -3.21 -34.79 33.28
CA LEU A 304 -4.63 -34.49 33.49
C LEU A 304 -4.83 -33.07 34.08
N ALA A 305 -3.99 -32.66 35.04
CA ALA A 305 -4.01 -31.31 35.60
C ALA A 305 -3.67 -30.23 34.54
N THR A 306 -2.85 -30.53 33.52
CA THR A 306 -2.67 -29.66 32.35
C THR A 306 -3.89 -29.66 31.41
N GLY A 307 -4.59 -30.78 31.24
CA GLY A 307 -5.87 -30.83 30.53
C GLY A 307 -6.91 -29.85 31.13
N VAL A 308 -6.93 -29.73 32.46
CA VAL A 308 -7.76 -28.76 33.19
C VAL A 308 -7.31 -27.31 32.94
N VAL A 309 -6.00 -27.02 32.88
CA VAL A 309 -5.48 -25.69 32.46
C VAL A 309 -6.07 -25.28 31.11
N GLY A 310 -6.08 -26.18 30.13
CA GLY A 310 -6.66 -25.93 28.81
C GLY A 310 -8.15 -25.58 28.86
N ILE A 311 -8.94 -26.37 29.59
CA ILE A 311 -10.38 -26.15 29.75
C ILE A 311 -10.67 -24.79 30.41
N ILE A 312 -9.99 -24.46 31.51
CA ILE A 312 -10.18 -23.19 32.22
C ILE A 312 -9.86 -22.01 31.30
N ASN A 313 -8.77 -22.08 30.54
CA ASN A 313 -8.37 -21.03 29.61
C ASN A 313 -9.46 -20.75 28.56
N VAL A 314 -10.03 -21.79 27.94
CA VAL A 314 -11.14 -21.66 26.98
C VAL A 314 -12.43 -21.16 27.64
N VAL A 315 -12.87 -21.81 28.72
CA VAL A 315 -14.16 -21.54 29.38
C VAL A 315 -14.21 -20.13 29.97
N VAL A 316 -13.08 -19.58 30.42
CA VAL A 316 -13.00 -18.21 30.96
C VAL A 316 -12.78 -17.16 29.86
N THR A 317 -12.09 -17.47 28.76
CA THR A 317 -11.95 -16.54 27.63
C THR A 317 -13.27 -16.30 26.88
N ILE A 318 -14.15 -17.30 26.73
CA ILE A 318 -15.44 -17.14 26.05
C ILE A 318 -16.31 -15.99 26.62
N PRO A 319 -16.67 -15.95 27.92
CA PRO A 319 -17.44 -14.84 28.47
C PRO A 319 -16.65 -13.52 28.44
N ALA A 320 -15.32 -13.56 28.59
CA ALA A 320 -14.48 -12.36 28.53
C ALA A 320 -14.58 -11.63 27.18
N ILE A 321 -14.48 -12.35 26.05
CA ILE A 321 -14.61 -11.74 24.72
C ILE A 321 -16.02 -11.21 24.44
N MET A 322 -17.04 -11.69 25.16
CA MET A 322 -18.43 -11.22 25.06
C MET A 322 -18.69 -9.95 25.89
N VAL A 323 -17.84 -9.62 26.86
CA VAL A 323 -17.97 -8.44 27.75
C VAL A 323 -16.87 -7.39 27.57
N ILE A 324 -15.79 -7.68 26.84
CA ILE A 324 -14.64 -6.78 26.65
C ILE A 324 -15.00 -5.39 26.10
N ASP A 325 -15.98 -5.32 25.20
CA ASP A 325 -16.51 -4.08 24.62
C ASP A 325 -17.57 -3.37 25.51
N LYS A 326 -18.03 -4.01 26.59
CA LYS A 326 -18.91 -3.40 27.60
C LYS A 326 -18.13 -2.85 28.80
N VAL A 327 -17.30 -3.71 29.41
CA VAL A 327 -16.53 -3.43 30.61
C VAL A 327 -15.44 -2.40 30.32
N GLY A 328 -14.60 -2.68 29.31
CA GLY A 328 -13.40 -1.92 29.00
C GLY A 328 -12.11 -2.72 29.21
N ARG A 329 -11.05 -2.27 28.54
CA ARG A 329 -9.74 -2.94 28.55
C ARG A 329 -9.03 -2.71 29.89
N LYS A 330 -9.11 -1.51 30.45
CA LYS A 330 -8.39 -1.13 31.68
C LYS A 330 -8.93 -1.84 32.95
N PRO A 331 -10.25 -1.92 33.21
CA PRO A 331 -10.76 -2.65 34.37
C PRO A 331 -10.44 -4.15 34.33
N LEU A 332 -10.52 -4.78 33.15
CA LEU A 332 -10.17 -6.20 32.99
C LEU A 332 -8.69 -6.45 33.28
N LEU A 333 -7.79 -5.63 32.73
CA LEU A 333 -6.35 -5.72 32.99
C LEU A 333 -6.01 -5.49 34.48
N LEU A 334 -6.68 -4.54 35.16
CA LEU A 334 -6.47 -4.30 36.59
C LEU A 334 -6.95 -5.47 37.46
N ALA A 335 -8.19 -5.92 37.28
CA ALA A 335 -8.76 -7.04 38.04
C ALA A 335 -7.92 -8.31 37.86
N GLY A 336 -7.53 -8.61 36.62
CA GLY A 336 -6.67 -9.74 36.30
C GLY A 336 -5.28 -9.65 36.92
N SER A 337 -4.62 -8.48 36.86
CA SER A 337 -3.30 -8.29 37.47
C SER A 337 -3.33 -8.54 38.98
N ILE A 338 -4.37 -8.04 39.67
CA ILE A 338 -4.54 -8.21 41.12
C ILE A 338 -4.82 -9.69 41.46
N GLY A 339 -5.73 -10.35 40.73
CA GLY A 339 -6.02 -11.77 40.93
C GLY A 339 -4.84 -12.69 40.64
N MET A 340 -4.06 -12.39 39.59
CA MET A 340 -2.81 -13.08 39.27
C MET A 340 -1.74 -12.87 40.35
N PHE A 341 -1.57 -11.63 40.84
CA PHE A 341 -0.61 -11.29 41.90
C PHE A 341 -0.92 -12.06 43.21
N ILE A 342 -2.16 -11.99 43.68
CA ILE A 342 -2.62 -12.70 44.90
C ILE A 342 -2.39 -14.20 44.75
N SER A 343 -2.74 -14.77 43.59
CA SER A 343 -2.56 -16.20 43.34
C SER A 343 -1.08 -16.61 43.35
N MET A 344 -0.19 -15.82 42.74
CA MET A 344 1.26 -16.10 42.74
C MET A 344 1.88 -16.00 44.14
N ILE A 345 1.48 -15.02 44.96
CA ILE A 345 1.94 -14.91 46.36
C ILE A 345 1.46 -16.10 47.20
N ILE A 346 0.25 -16.60 46.98
CA ILE A 346 -0.25 -17.78 47.72
C ILE A 346 0.50 -19.05 47.30
N VAL A 347 0.77 -19.25 46.00
CA VAL A 347 1.60 -20.36 45.52
C VAL A 347 3.02 -20.28 46.08
N ASP A 348 3.62 -19.07 46.06
CA ASP A 348 4.96 -18.81 46.62
C ASP A 348 5.07 -19.23 48.08
N ILE A 349 4.14 -18.78 48.94
CA ILE A 349 4.11 -19.12 50.38
C ILE A 349 3.89 -20.62 50.62
N ILE A 350 3.08 -21.29 49.78
CA ILE A 350 2.86 -22.74 49.88
C ILE A 350 4.14 -23.50 49.50
N VAL A 351 4.77 -23.16 48.37
CA VAL A 351 6.00 -23.82 47.92
C VAL A 351 7.15 -23.55 48.90
N ALA A 352 7.33 -22.31 49.37
CA ALA A 352 8.36 -21.95 50.34
C ALA A 352 8.26 -22.75 51.65
N LYS A 353 7.04 -23.16 52.06
CA LYS A 353 6.82 -23.99 53.25
C LYS A 353 6.93 -25.49 53.01
N PHE A 354 6.48 -25.99 51.84
CA PHE A 354 6.23 -27.42 51.65
C PHE A 354 7.06 -28.10 50.55
N GLN A 355 7.89 -27.36 49.79
CA GLN A 355 8.75 -27.90 48.72
C GLN A 355 9.70 -29.04 49.14
N HIS A 356 9.97 -29.19 50.44
CA HIS A 356 10.88 -30.19 50.98
C HIS A 356 10.20 -31.52 51.36
N ASP A 357 8.87 -31.55 51.50
CA ASP A 357 8.10 -32.77 51.81
C ASP A 357 6.65 -32.67 51.29
N TRP A 358 6.49 -32.90 49.98
CA TRP A 358 5.17 -33.05 49.38
C TRP A 358 4.41 -34.33 49.79
N PRO A 359 5.05 -35.50 49.97
CA PRO A 359 4.35 -36.72 50.41
C PRO A 359 3.59 -36.58 51.74
N SER A 360 4.11 -35.84 52.72
CA SER A 360 3.40 -35.54 53.97
C SER A 360 2.33 -34.45 53.83
N HIS A 361 2.37 -33.66 52.75
CA HIS A 361 1.52 -32.48 52.56
C HIS A 361 0.79 -32.43 51.19
N PRO A 362 0.10 -33.50 50.75
CA PRO A 362 -0.55 -33.55 49.43
C PRO A 362 -1.68 -32.52 49.27
N SER A 363 -2.35 -32.15 50.36
CA SER A 363 -3.37 -31.08 50.36
C SER A 363 -2.77 -29.70 50.06
N ALA A 364 -1.53 -29.44 50.48
CA ALA A 364 -0.82 -28.20 50.14
C ALA A 364 -0.45 -28.18 48.65
N GLY A 365 0.04 -29.30 48.10
CA GLY A 365 0.33 -29.45 46.67
C GLY A 365 -0.90 -29.20 45.79
N TRP A 366 -2.04 -29.84 46.10
CA TRP A 366 -3.31 -29.58 45.41
C TRP A 366 -3.83 -28.14 45.59
N THR A 367 -3.58 -27.51 46.73
CA THR A 367 -3.92 -26.09 46.94
C THR A 367 -3.08 -25.18 46.04
N ALA A 368 -1.78 -25.43 45.89
CA ALA A 368 -0.94 -24.70 44.93
C ALA A 368 -1.41 -24.89 43.48
N VAL A 369 -1.78 -26.12 43.09
CA VAL A 369 -2.37 -26.40 41.77
C VAL A 369 -3.66 -25.61 41.55
N ALA A 370 -4.56 -25.56 42.55
CA ALA A 370 -5.79 -24.78 42.48
C ALA A 370 -5.53 -23.27 42.34
N PHE A 371 -4.54 -22.71 43.04
CA PHE A 371 -4.17 -21.30 42.85
C PHE A 371 -3.46 -21.03 41.51
N ILE A 372 -2.73 -21.99 40.94
CA ILE A 372 -2.24 -21.89 39.55
C ILE A 372 -3.42 -21.88 38.55
N TRP A 373 -4.44 -22.71 38.76
CA TRP A 373 -5.68 -22.66 37.96
C TRP A 373 -6.43 -21.33 38.10
N ILE A 374 -6.53 -20.76 39.30
CA ILE A 374 -7.12 -19.42 39.54
C ILE A 374 -6.27 -18.32 38.88
N TYR A 375 -4.94 -18.42 38.92
CA TYR A 375 -4.03 -17.53 38.20
C TYR A 375 -4.28 -17.55 36.68
N ILE A 376 -4.41 -18.75 36.08
CA ILE A 376 -4.75 -18.91 34.66
C ILE A 376 -6.13 -18.35 34.34
N ALA A 377 -7.14 -18.59 35.17
CA ALA A 377 -8.46 -18.01 35.00
C ALA A 377 -8.40 -16.46 35.00
N ASN A 378 -7.63 -15.87 35.91
CA ASN A 378 -7.44 -14.42 35.94
C ASN A 378 -6.74 -13.90 34.68
N PHE A 379 -5.71 -14.59 34.16
CA PHE A 379 -5.11 -14.25 32.87
C PHE A 379 -6.10 -14.33 31.69
N ALA A 380 -6.90 -15.41 31.65
CA ALA A 380 -7.76 -15.77 30.52
C ALA A 380 -8.87 -14.75 30.24
N TYR A 381 -9.38 -14.04 31.26
CA TYR A 381 -10.33 -12.92 31.05
C TYR A 381 -9.67 -11.56 30.85
N SER A 382 -8.37 -11.42 31.16
CA SER A 382 -7.68 -10.13 31.23
C SER A 382 -6.56 -10.00 30.19
N TRP A 383 -5.31 -10.24 30.60
CA TRP A 383 -4.10 -10.06 29.82
C TRP A 383 -4.07 -10.89 28.54
N GLY A 384 -4.71 -12.06 28.50
CA GLY A 384 -4.89 -12.83 27.27
C GLY A 384 -5.59 -12.00 26.18
N PRO A 385 -6.91 -11.77 26.25
CA PRO A 385 -7.63 -11.06 25.19
C PRO A 385 -7.31 -9.57 25.15
N ALA A 386 -7.17 -8.89 26.30
CA ALA A 386 -7.08 -7.44 26.33
C ALA A 386 -5.72 -6.88 25.86
N SER A 387 -4.61 -7.62 25.98
CA SER A 387 -3.31 -7.14 25.50
C SER A 387 -3.25 -7.07 23.97
N TRP A 388 -3.68 -8.13 23.27
CA TRP A 388 -3.76 -8.17 21.81
C TRP A 388 -4.77 -7.16 21.25
N VAL A 389 -5.95 -7.03 21.88
CA VAL A 389 -6.94 -6.01 21.53
C VAL A 389 -6.33 -4.61 21.66
N LEU A 390 -5.77 -4.26 22.82
CA LEU A 390 -5.27 -2.92 23.08
C LEU A 390 -4.09 -2.57 22.15
N ILE A 391 -3.19 -3.50 21.83
CA ILE A 391 -2.10 -3.26 20.87
C ILE A 391 -2.56 -3.17 19.41
N SER A 392 -3.72 -3.74 19.05
CA SER A 392 -4.36 -3.44 17.76
C SER A 392 -5.01 -2.06 17.70
N GLU A 393 -5.35 -1.47 18.86
CA GLU A 393 -6.09 -0.21 18.99
C GLU A 393 -5.19 1.02 19.18
N ILE A 394 -4.13 0.98 19.99
CA ILE A 394 -3.32 2.16 20.39
C ILE A 394 -2.44 2.79 19.30
N PHE A 395 -2.34 2.20 18.10
CA PHE A 395 -1.50 2.72 17.03
C PHE A 395 -2.35 3.34 15.91
N PRO A 396 -2.07 4.59 15.48
CA PRO A 396 -2.78 5.24 14.38
C PRO A 396 -2.50 4.56 13.04
N LEU A 397 -3.41 4.77 12.08
CA LEU A 397 -3.49 4.04 10.80
C LEU A 397 -2.15 3.99 10.04
N SER A 398 -1.47 5.13 9.94
CA SER A 398 -0.25 5.37 9.17
C SER A 398 0.98 4.58 9.65
N ILE A 399 1.01 4.12 10.91
CA ILE A 399 2.12 3.32 11.47
C ILE A 399 1.69 1.97 12.06
N ARG A 400 0.41 1.58 11.98
CA ARG A 400 -0.12 0.43 12.74
C ARG A 400 0.62 -0.88 12.46
N ALA A 401 0.93 -1.21 11.20
CA ALA A 401 1.64 -2.46 10.88
C ALA A 401 3.00 -2.54 11.59
N LYS A 402 3.79 -1.46 11.56
CA LYS A 402 5.08 -1.36 12.26
C LYS A 402 4.91 -1.36 13.78
N GLY A 403 3.94 -0.60 14.31
CA GLY A 403 3.65 -0.54 15.75
C GLY A 403 3.23 -1.89 16.33
N THR A 404 2.31 -2.58 15.67
CA THR A 404 1.87 -3.93 16.04
C THR A 404 3.01 -4.94 15.96
N ALA A 405 3.87 -4.87 14.93
CA ALA A 405 5.06 -5.72 14.82
C ALA A 405 6.10 -5.46 15.93
N ILE A 406 6.33 -4.20 16.32
CA ILE A 406 7.21 -3.85 17.45
C ILE A 406 6.61 -4.34 18.78
N GLY A 407 5.29 -4.24 18.96
CA GLY A 407 4.60 -4.83 20.11
C GLY A 407 4.74 -6.36 20.15
N ALA A 408 4.34 -7.04 19.08
CA ALA A 408 4.38 -8.50 18.99
C ALA A 408 5.82 -9.05 19.12
N SER A 409 6.81 -8.47 18.44
CA SER A 409 8.21 -8.87 18.61
C SER A 409 8.72 -8.64 20.04
N SER A 410 8.25 -7.62 20.74
CA SER A 410 8.52 -7.45 22.18
C SER A 410 7.88 -8.55 23.04
N ASN A 411 6.66 -9.00 22.74
CA ASN A 411 6.09 -10.21 23.38
C ASN A 411 7.07 -11.38 23.23
N TRP A 412 7.42 -11.72 21.99
CA TRP A 412 8.27 -12.87 21.67
C TRP A 412 9.68 -12.81 22.28
N MET A 413 10.33 -11.65 22.28
CA MET A 413 11.66 -11.47 22.90
C MET A 413 11.59 -11.64 24.42
N ASN A 414 10.59 -11.05 25.08
CA ASN A 414 10.36 -11.27 26.50
C ASN A 414 10.05 -12.75 26.78
N ASN A 415 9.28 -13.40 25.91
CA ASN A 415 8.90 -14.81 26.04
C ASN A 415 10.08 -15.76 25.86
N PHE A 416 11.02 -15.44 24.96
CA PHE A 416 12.30 -16.14 24.82
C PHE A 416 13.11 -16.08 26.13
N ILE A 417 13.25 -14.89 26.71
CA ILE A 417 14.02 -14.68 27.95
C ILE A 417 13.39 -15.48 29.10
N VAL A 418 12.09 -15.32 29.37
CA VAL A 418 11.43 -15.98 30.51
C VAL A 418 11.41 -17.51 30.34
N ALA A 419 11.08 -18.02 29.15
CA ALA A 419 11.09 -19.46 28.90
C ALA A 419 12.50 -20.09 29.05
N PHE A 420 13.56 -19.35 28.73
CA PHE A 420 14.94 -19.83 28.88
C PHE A 420 15.39 -19.90 30.35
N ILE A 421 15.03 -18.91 31.18
CA ILE A 421 15.47 -18.85 32.59
C ILE A 421 14.64 -19.72 33.55
N VAL A 422 13.42 -20.12 33.19
CA VAL A 422 12.52 -20.85 34.09
C VAL A 422 13.02 -22.24 34.49
N PRO A 423 13.55 -23.13 33.62
CA PRO A 423 14.08 -24.41 34.07
C PRO A 423 15.29 -24.30 35.03
N PRO A 424 16.24 -23.35 34.83
CA PRO A 424 17.19 -22.98 35.87
C PRO A 424 16.54 -22.49 37.17
N MET A 425 15.53 -21.61 37.13
CA MET A 425 14.87 -21.09 38.33
C MET A 425 14.15 -22.19 39.14
N ILE A 426 13.44 -23.09 38.47
CA ILE A 426 12.76 -24.24 39.10
C ILE A 426 13.77 -25.12 39.87
N ARG A 427 14.95 -25.39 39.30
CA ARG A 427 15.99 -26.20 39.98
C ARG A 427 16.77 -25.42 41.04
N GLY A 428 16.95 -24.11 40.88
CA GLY A 428 17.90 -23.31 41.66
C GLY A 428 17.30 -22.49 42.80
N ILE A 429 16.12 -21.88 42.60
CA ILE A 429 15.48 -21.01 43.59
C ILE A 429 14.12 -21.52 44.08
N GLY A 430 13.56 -22.57 43.43
CA GLY A 430 12.33 -23.23 43.87
C GLY A 430 11.16 -22.24 43.99
N TRP A 431 10.68 -22.04 45.22
CA TRP A 431 9.68 -21.03 45.56
C TRP A 431 9.94 -19.66 44.93
N GLY A 432 11.17 -19.15 44.95
CA GLY A 432 11.49 -17.78 44.52
C GLY A 432 11.16 -17.45 43.06
N MET A 433 10.85 -18.44 42.23
CA MET A 433 10.26 -18.23 40.90
C MET A 433 8.87 -17.56 40.97
N TYR A 434 8.03 -17.96 41.93
CA TYR A 434 6.68 -17.44 42.08
C TYR A 434 6.69 -16.01 42.65
N LEU A 435 7.53 -15.73 43.66
CA LEU A 435 7.81 -14.37 44.13
C LEU A 435 8.31 -13.46 43.01
N PHE A 436 9.23 -13.94 42.17
CA PHE A 436 9.74 -13.17 41.02
C PHE A 436 8.59 -12.75 40.09
N PHE A 437 7.71 -13.67 39.70
CA PHE A 437 6.53 -13.35 38.90
C PHE A 437 5.55 -12.41 39.62
N ALA A 438 5.35 -12.59 40.93
CA ALA A 438 4.53 -11.69 41.73
C ALA A 438 5.06 -10.25 41.75
N VAL A 439 6.38 -10.04 41.85
CA VAL A 439 7.00 -8.70 41.76
C VAL A 439 6.73 -8.05 40.40
N TRP A 440 6.85 -8.80 39.30
CA TRP A 440 6.54 -8.26 37.97
C TRP A 440 5.04 -7.96 37.77
N LEU A 441 4.15 -8.77 38.35
CA LEU A 441 2.70 -8.53 38.38
C LEU A 441 2.31 -7.31 39.22
N PHE A 442 2.97 -7.09 40.36
CA PHE A 442 2.80 -5.89 41.17
C PHE A 442 3.17 -4.63 40.37
N ILE A 443 4.36 -4.60 39.78
CA ILE A 443 4.80 -3.47 38.93
C ILE A 443 3.90 -3.33 37.69
N GLY A 444 3.40 -4.44 37.13
CA GLY A 444 2.43 -4.46 36.04
C GLY A 444 1.08 -3.82 36.43
N THR A 445 0.59 -4.08 37.64
CA THR A 445 -0.64 -3.49 38.18
C THR A 445 -0.52 -1.97 38.26
N PHE A 446 0.59 -1.47 38.82
CA PHE A 446 0.88 -0.03 38.87
C PHE A 446 1.01 0.57 37.46
N PHE A 447 1.66 -0.15 36.52
CA PHE A 447 1.76 0.30 35.14
C PHE A 447 0.39 0.44 34.46
N VAL A 448 -0.50 -0.55 34.60
CA VAL A 448 -1.87 -0.47 34.05
C VAL A 448 -2.67 0.65 34.72
N TYR A 449 -2.51 0.86 36.03
CA TYR A 449 -3.23 1.91 36.74
C TYR A 449 -2.84 3.32 36.25
N PHE A 450 -1.55 3.63 36.14
CA PHE A 450 -1.08 4.97 35.80
C PHE A 450 -0.90 5.25 34.30
N PHE A 451 -0.48 4.28 33.49
CA PHE A 451 0.01 4.53 32.12
C PHE A 451 -0.87 3.93 31.00
N VAL A 452 -1.77 3.00 31.31
CA VAL A 452 -2.72 2.46 30.32
C VAL A 452 -4.03 3.26 30.37
N PRO A 453 -4.46 3.91 29.28
CA PRO A 453 -5.78 4.52 29.21
C PRO A 453 -6.87 3.48 28.86
N GLU A 454 -8.13 3.88 28.92
CA GLU A 454 -9.24 3.05 28.43
C GLU A 454 -9.46 3.31 26.92
N THR A 455 -9.68 2.25 26.14
CA THR A 455 -9.81 2.30 24.66
C THR A 455 -11.23 1.97 24.17
N LYS A 456 -12.13 1.50 25.05
CA LYS A 456 -13.48 1.06 24.64
C LYS A 456 -14.29 2.14 23.92
N ASN A 457 -15.03 1.71 22.90
CA ASN A 457 -15.95 2.52 22.10
C ASN A 457 -15.33 3.77 21.43
N LYS A 458 -14.00 3.81 21.29
CA LYS A 458 -13.31 4.80 20.46
C LYS A 458 -13.01 4.23 19.07
N THR A 459 -13.13 5.06 18.04
CA THR A 459 -12.63 4.70 16.71
C THR A 459 -11.09 4.73 16.70
N LEU A 460 -10.46 4.18 15.66
CA LEU A 460 -9.00 4.09 15.57
C LEU A 460 -8.34 5.46 15.32
N GLU A 461 -9.16 6.45 15.00
CA GLU A 461 -8.83 7.85 14.73
C GLU A 461 -9.06 8.70 16.00
N GLU A 462 -10.02 8.33 16.84
CA GLU A 462 -10.29 8.98 18.14
C GLU A 462 -9.26 8.61 19.23
N MET A 463 -8.52 7.51 19.04
CA MET A 463 -7.50 7.06 20.00
C MET A 463 -6.43 8.10 20.30
N ASP A 464 -6.15 9.00 19.37
CA ASP A 464 -5.07 9.98 19.55
C ASP A 464 -5.50 11.14 20.47
N ILE A 465 -6.80 11.41 20.58
CA ILE A 465 -7.38 12.30 21.61
C ILE A 465 -7.14 11.69 23.01
N VAL A 466 -7.28 10.36 23.14
CA VAL A 466 -7.08 9.64 24.42
C VAL A 466 -5.61 9.72 24.89
N PHE A 467 -4.66 9.81 23.95
CA PHE A 467 -3.24 10.02 24.26
C PHE A 467 -2.79 11.49 24.27
N GLY A 468 -3.71 12.45 24.10
CA GLY A 468 -3.39 13.88 24.04
C GLY A 468 -2.50 14.27 22.86
N SER A 469 -2.48 13.48 21.79
CA SER A 469 -1.64 13.70 20.61
C SER A 469 -2.48 14.16 19.42
N THR A 470 -2.05 15.20 18.72
CA THR A 470 -2.74 15.70 17.51
C THR A 470 -2.46 14.86 16.26
N VAL A 471 -1.87 13.66 16.38
CA VAL A 471 -1.39 12.86 15.24
C VAL A 471 -2.54 12.47 14.30
N ALA A 472 -3.55 11.72 14.76
CA ALA A 472 -4.70 11.36 13.93
C ALA A 472 -5.65 12.52 13.64
N ALA A 473 -5.68 13.58 14.46
CA ALA A 473 -6.42 14.80 14.12
C ALA A 473 -5.77 15.50 12.91
N HIS A 474 -4.44 15.57 12.87
CA HIS A 474 -3.70 16.20 11.77
C HIS A 474 -3.57 15.27 10.55
N ASP A 475 -3.42 13.95 10.74
CA ASP A 475 -3.59 12.97 9.65
C ASP A 475 -5.04 13.00 9.13
N GLN A 476 -6.06 13.35 9.94
CA GLN A 476 -7.44 13.56 9.47
C GLN A 476 -7.63 14.92 8.78
N GLU A 477 -7.04 16.02 9.25
CA GLU A 477 -7.02 17.30 8.52
C GLU A 477 -6.34 17.13 7.16
N LEU A 478 -5.17 16.46 7.14
CA LEU A 478 -4.43 16.14 5.93
C LEU A 478 -5.22 15.18 5.01
N MET A 479 -5.84 14.12 5.56
CA MET A 479 -6.69 13.18 4.80
C MET A 479 -8.12 13.67 4.57
N ALA A 480 -8.48 14.87 5.03
CA ALA A 480 -9.71 15.59 4.73
C ALA A 480 -9.43 16.60 3.62
N GLY A 481 -8.35 17.39 3.73
CA GLY A 481 -7.78 18.19 2.63
C GLY A 481 -7.58 17.32 1.39
N ILE A 482 -6.82 16.23 1.49
CA ILE A 482 -6.64 15.27 0.38
C ILE A 482 -7.98 14.63 -0.07
N ARG A 483 -9.03 14.58 0.74
CA ARG A 483 -10.37 14.10 0.30
C ARG A 483 -11.27 15.17 -0.29
N GLU A 484 -10.93 16.44 -0.10
CA GLU A 484 -11.62 17.62 -0.58
C GLU A 484 -10.97 18.10 -1.89
N GLU A 485 -9.64 18.10 -1.93
CA GLU A 485 -8.78 18.23 -3.11
C GLU A 485 -9.05 17.09 -4.13
N VAL A 486 -9.00 15.82 -3.70
CA VAL A 486 -9.30 14.64 -4.56
C VAL A 486 -10.81 14.30 -4.59
N GLY A 487 -11.69 15.21 -4.14
CA GLY A 487 -13.16 15.16 -4.33
C GLY A 487 -13.94 13.97 -3.71
N LEU A 488 -13.26 13.05 -3.01
CA LEU A 488 -13.80 11.76 -2.55
C LEU A 488 -15.07 11.85 -1.70
N ASN A 489 -15.27 12.97 -1.00
CA ASN A 489 -16.46 13.17 -0.15
C ASN A 489 -17.76 13.22 -0.99
N GLN A 490 -17.73 13.75 -2.22
CA GLN A 490 -18.92 13.81 -3.09
C GLN A 490 -19.31 12.42 -3.60
N LEU A 491 -18.33 11.59 -3.95
CA LEU A 491 -18.54 10.19 -4.35
C LEU A 491 -19.12 9.34 -3.19
N PHE A 492 -18.66 9.54 -1.95
CA PHE A 492 -19.20 8.82 -0.80
C PHE A 492 -20.66 9.20 -0.49
N SER A 493 -21.05 10.46 -0.68
CA SER A 493 -22.44 10.91 -0.53
C SER A 493 -23.36 10.24 -1.56
N ALA A 494 -22.96 10.24 -2.84
CA ALA A 494 -23.72 9.58 -3.90
C ALA A 494 -23.85 8.07 -3.69
N ALA A 495 -22.78 7.40 -3.23
CA ALA A 495 -22.75 5.94 -3.10
C ALA A 495 -23.44 5.37 -1.84
N THR A 496 -23.90 6.20 -0.89
CA THR A 496 -24.44 5.71 0.40
C THR A 496 -25.87 6.12 0.73
N GLY A 497 -26.42 7.16 0.10
CA GLY A 497 -27.87 7.45 0.10
C GLY A 497 -28.52 7.72 1.46
N GLN A 498 -27.76 7.92 2.54
CA GLN A 498 -28.29 8.22 3.87
C GLN A 498 -27.96 9.66 4.29
N GLN A 499 -28.97 10.54 4.25
CA GLN A 499 -28.90 11.84 4.92
C GLN A 499 -28.75 11.64 6.44
N LEU A 500 -27.93 12.49 7.06
CA LEU A 500 -27.77 12.56 8.52
C LEU A 500 -28.63 13.70 9.05
N GLU A 501 -29.90 13.42 9.32
CA GLU A 501 -30.83 14.40 9.88
C GLU A 501 -30.36 14.95 11.24
N LYS A 502 -30.67 16.23 11.47
CA LYS A 502 -30.73 16.86 12.79
C LYS A 502 -32.20 17.00 13.16
N GLU A 503 -32.60 16.44 14.29
CA GLU A 503 -33.96 16.59 14.82
C GLU A 503 -34.21 18.04 15.29
N THR A 504 -35.35 18.60 14.89
CA THR A 504 -36.08 19.64 15.62
C THR A 504 -37.57 19.29 15.62
N ALA A 505 -38.24 19.54 16.75
CA ALA A 505 -39.48 18.90 17.14
C ALA A 505 -40.72 19.16 16.25
N ASP A 506 -41.66 18.20 16.35
CA ASP A 506 -43.12 18.28 16.19
C ASP A 506 -43.72 19.25 15.14
N ASP A 507 -44.40 18.67 14.14
CA ASP A 507 -45.88 18.77 14.12
C ASP A 507 -46.58 17.59 13.40
N ASN A 508 -47.90 17.52 13.59
CA ASN A 508 -48.82 16.40 13.42
C ASN A 508 -48.98 15.72 12.03
N PHE A 509 -48.87 14.38 12.03
CA PHE A 509 -49.96 13.40 11.77
C PHE A 509 -50.66 13.30 10.37
N ILE A 510 -51.08 12.06 10.00
CA ILE A 510 -52.12 11.65 8.99
C ILE A 510 -51.68 11.20 7.56
N LYS A 511 -51.69 9.86 7.35
CA LYS A 511 -52.08 9.09 6.12
C LYS A 511 -51.22 9.15 4.83
N GLN A 512 -51.27 8.20 3.87
CA GLN A 512 -51.59 6.74 3.88
C GLN A 512 -51.00 6.07 2.61
N HIS A 513 -51.11 4.73 2.51
CA HIS A 513 -50.76 3.86 1.37
C HIS A 513 -50.92 4.43 -0.06
N THR A 514 -50.05 3.98 -0.97
CA THR A 514 -50.46 3.10 -2.10
C THR A 514 -49.33 2.10 -2.42
N GLN A 515 -49.65 0.87 -2.86
CA GLN A 515 -48.69 -0.09 -3.44
C GLN A 515 -48.76 -0.03 -4.97
N CYS A 516 -47.69 -0.44 -5.67
CA CYS A 516 -47.86 -1.08 -6.98
C CYS A 516 -46.72 -2.07 -7.26
N GLN A 517 -46.98 -3.08 -8.10
CA GLN A 517 -46.04 -4.16 -8.45
C GLN A 517 -45.88 -4.27 -9.97
N ALA A 518 -44.65 -4.45 -10.45
CA ALA A 518 -44.31 -5.12 -11.71
C ALA A 518 -42.84 -5.59 -11.62
N SER A 519 -42.34 -6.78 -12.00
CA SER A 519 -42.85 -8.07 -12.53
C SER A 519 -42.14 -8.47 -13.84
N TYR A 520 -41.07 -9.27 -13.70
CA TYR A 520 -40.52 -10.29 -14.62
C TYR A 520 -40.05 -9.96 -16.05
N LEU A 521 -38.83 -10.42 -16.37
CA LEU A 521 -38.42 -11.42 -17.40
C LEU A 521 -36.86 -11.53 -17.34
N CYS A 522 -36.23 -12.68 -17.06
CA CYS A 522 -35.79 -13.77 -17.96
C CYS A 522 -34.93 -13.30 -19.17
N SER A 523 -33.84 -14.00 -19.58
CA SER A 523 -33.48 -15.41 -19.37
C SER A 523 -31.96 -15.71 -19.25
N ASP A 524 -31.69 -17.00 -18.99
CA ASP A 524 -30.44 -17.80 -19.04
C ASP A 524 -29.60 -17.58 -20.33
N GLY A 525 -28.31 -17.94 -20.46
CA GLY A 525 -27.33 -18.69 -19.64
C GLY A 525 -25.97 -18.71 -20.40
N GLU A 526 -24.86 -19.42 -20.08
CA GLU A 526 -24.43 -20.34 -19.00
C GLU A 526 -22.86 -20.24 -18.85
N LEU A 527 -22.13 -21.31 -18.47
CA LEU A 527 -20.65 -21.40 -18.47
C LEU A 527 -20.16 -22.49 -19.45
N LEU A 528 -18.95 -22.31 -20.03
CA LEU A 528 -18.10 -23.42 -20.46
C LEU A 528 -16.61 -23.09 -20.36
N VAL A 529 -15.76 -24.12 -20.22
CA VAL A 529 -14.30 -24.03 -20.03
C VAL A 529 -13.60 -25.02 -20.96
N SER A 530 -12.50 -24.64 -21.60
CA SER A 530 -11.61 -25.57 -22.31
C SER A 530 -10.14 -25.14 -22.30
N TRP A 531 -9.25 -26.13 -22.46
CA TRP A 531 -7.79 -26.00 -22.63
C TRP A 531 -7.40 -26.68 -23.95
N SER A 532 -6.39 -26.18 -24.69
CA SER A 532 -5.42 -26.96 -25.51
C SER A 532 -4.48 -26.04 -26.33
N PHE A 533 -3.76 -26.56 -27.33
CA PHE A 533 -2.39 -26.14 -27.70
C PHE A 533 -2.12 -26.07 -29.23
N PHE A 534 -1.15 -25.21 -29.62
CA PHE A 534 -0.20 -25.31 -30.76
C PHE A 534 -0.55 -24.96 -32.26
N SER A 535 0.17 -23.94 -32.77
CA SER A 535 1.01 -23.91 -34.02
C SER A 535 0.43 -23.96 -35.47
N ALA A 536 0.74 -22.95 -36.32
CA ALA A 536 1.53 -23.09 -37.60
C ALA A 536 1.61 -21.85 -38.59
N VAL A 537 2.73 -21.09 -38.56
CA VAL A 537 3.72 -20.79 -39.66
C VAL A 537 3.33 -20.43 -41.16
N VAL A 538 3.84 -19.27 -41.66
CA VAL A 538 4.21 -18.84 -43.09
C VAL A 538 3.10 -18.40 -44.10
N LYS A 539 3.13 -17.21 -44.77
CA LYS A 539 4.01 -16.73 -45.88
C LYS A 539 3.88 -15.19 -46.23
N ALA A 540 4.73 -14.66 -47.13
CA ALA A 540 5.01 -13.22 -47.48
C ALA A 540 3.87 -12.42 -48.22
N GLU A 541 3.87 -11.08 -48.40
CA GLU A 541 4.82 -10.19 -49.16
C GLU A 541 4.69 -8.64 -48.95
N GLN A 542 5.80 -7.90 -49.20
CA GLN A 542 6.00 -6.48 -49.66
C GLN A 542 5.43 -5.20 -48.92
N GLY A 543 6.23 -4.09 -48.84
CA GLY A 543 5.74 -2.68 -48.66
C GLY A 543 6.33 -1.70 -47.57
N LEU A 544 7.45 -0.99 -47.85
CA LEU A 544 7.92 0.40 -47.45
C LEU A 544 7.91 1.05 -46.00
N THR A 545 9.09 1.10 -45.36
CA THR A 545 9.89 2.18 -44.61
C THR A 545 9.26 3.50 -44.02
N PHE A 546 9.55 4.05 -42.79
CA PHE A 546 10.78 4.78 -42.25
C PHE A 546 10.97 4.95 -40.66
N ILE A 547 11.70 5.97 -40.10
CA ILE A 547 12.64 5.91 -38.90
C ILE A 547 12.49 6.94 -37.71
N LYS A 548 13.29 6.75 -36.61
CA LYS A 548 13.71 7.69 -35.49
C LYS A 548 15.08 7.18 -34.85
N LEU A 549 15.89 7.73 -33.88
CA LEU A 549 15.81 8.77 -32.80
C LEU A 549 17.19 9.07 -32.06
N GLN A 550 17.27 10.00 -31.06
CA GLN A 550 18.46 10.44 -30.21
C GLN A 550 18.14 10.98 -28.75
N GLN A 551 19.04 11.63 -27.96
CA GLN A 551 20.21 11.15 -27.14
C GLN A 551 20.73 12.23 -26.10
N ILE A 552 21.20 12.09 -24.82
CA ILE A 552 21.36 11.16 -23.63
C ILE A 552 21.87 12.05 -22.42
N GLN A 553 22.07 11.81 -21.08
CA GLN A 553 22.16 10.79 -19.96
C GLN A 553 21.80 11.57 -18.62
N PRO A 554 21.96 11.12 -17.33
CA PRO A 554 22.17 9.81 -16.66
C PRO A 554 21.07 9.54 -15.56
N TRP A 555 21.18 8.87 -14.38
CA TRP A 555 22.23 8.15 -13.60
C TRP A 555 21.61 7.14 -12.56
N LEU A 556 22.45 6.60 -11.64
CA LEU A 556 22.17 5.79 -10.41
C LEU A 556 20.74 5.22 -10.13
N PHE A 557 20.36 4.14 -10.80
CA PHE A 557 19.51 3.04 -10.28
C PHE A 557 19.86 1.69 -10.99
N PRO A 558 19.55 0.50 -10.44
CA PRO A 558 20.01 -0.79 -10.99
C PRO A 558 18.96 -1.58 -11.82
N SER A 559 19.44 -2.26 -12.88
CA SER A 559 18.86 -3.44 -13.58
C SER A 559 17.36 -3.41 -13.92
N ASN A 560 16.92 -3.14 -15.15
CA ASN A 560 17.28 -3.87 -16.38
C ASN A 560 16.87 -3.11 -17.67
N SER A 561 17.50 -3.48 -18.78
CA SER A 561 17.31 -2.90 -20.14
C SER A 561 17.85 -1.45 -20.28
N PRO A 562 18.27 -1.02 -21.50
CA PRO A 562 19.70 -0.77 -21.64
C PRO A 562 20.09 0.62 -22.21
N LYS A 563 21.32 0.76 -22.74
CA LYS A 563 22.12 2.00 -22.71
C LYS A 563 22.49 2.45 -24.13
N GLY A 564 21.54 3.02 -24.84
CA GLY A 564 21.73 3.58 -26.18
C GLY A 564 20.75 4.72 -26.43
N ALA A 565 21.05 5.55 -27.43
CA ALA A 565 20.31 6.69 -27.98
C ALA A 565 19.32 7.57 -27.17
N GLY A 566 18.89 7.36 -25.92
CA GLY A 566 18.06 8.34 -25.17
C GLY A 566 17.06 7.73 -24.20
N MET A 567 15.91 8.40 -24.02
CA MET A 567 14.70 7.83 -23.37
C MET A 567 13.49 7.96 -24.30
N ILE A 568 13.14 9.17 -24.75
CA ILE A 568 12.21 9.35 -25.88
C ILE A 568 12.67 8.50 -27.08
N ALA A 569 14.00 8.38 -27.24
CA ALA A 569 14.69 7.49 -28.16
C ALA A 569 14.21 6.04 -28.21
N SER A 570 14.26 5.37 -27.08
CA SER A 570 13.81 3.98 -27.03
C SER A 570 12.32 3.90 -27.27
N TRP A 571 11.53 4.88 -26.80
CA TRP A 571 10.07 4.85 -26.88
C TRP A 571 9.53 4.86 -28.32
N PHE A 572 9.75 5.91 -29.12
CA PHE A 572 9.17 5.91 -30.48
C PHE A 572 9.84 4.86 -31.40
N VAL A 573 11.13 4.52 -31.22
CA VAL A 573 11.73 3.40 -32.00
C VAL A 573 11.09 2.06 -31.66
N THR A 574 10.76 1.82 -30.38
CA THR A 574 9.99 0.64 -29.98
C THR A 574 8.60 0.68 -30.60
N ASP A 575 7.89 1.82 -30.51
CA ASP A 575 6.54 2.00 -31.07
C ASP A 575 6.48 1.83 -32.60
N LEU A 576 7.50 2.26 -33.36
CA LEU A 576 7.58 2.01 -34.80
C LEU A 576 7.71 0.52 -35.12
N SER A 577 8.46 -0.21 -34.30
CA SER A 577 8.69 -1.64 -34.45
C SER A 577 7.58 -2.51 -33.84
N LEU A 578 6.48 -1.92 -33.34
CA LEU A 578 5.33 -2.69 -32.86
C LEU A 578 4.55 -3.32 -34.04
N PRO A 579 4.20 -4.62 -33.95
CA PRO A 579 3.35 -5.27 -34.93
C PRO A 579 1.90 -4.78 -34.77
N ARG A 580 1.55 -3.71 -35.50
CA ARG A 580 0.22 -3.10 -35.54
C ARG A 580 -0.62 -3.64 -36.71
N THR A 581 -1.90 -3.94 -36.47
CA THR A 581 -2.86 -4.35 -37.53
C THR A 581 -3.62 -3.17 -38.15
N ASP A 582 -3.52 -1.99 -37.53
CA ASP A 582 -4.14 -0.71 -37.90
C ASP A 582 -3.13 0.30 -38.51
N ALA A 583 -1.88 -0.13 -38.75
CA ALA A 583 -0.81 0.72 -39.25
C ALA A 583 -1.17 1.40 -40.58
N ARG A 584 -1.19 2.74 -40.60
CA ARG A 584 -1.52 3.52 -41.79
C ARG A 584 -0.31 3.80 -42.68
N ALA A 585 0.88 3.76 -42.09
CA ALA A 585 2.16 3.70 -42.78
C ALA A 585 3.00 2.57 -42.16
N LYS A 586 3.89 1.96 -42.94
CA LYS A 586 4.90 1.06 -42.39
C LYS A 586 6.14 1.86 -42.03
N HIS A 587 6.76 1.47 -40.92
CA HIS A 587 7.99 2.05 -40.41
C HIS A 587 9.12 1.01 -40.43
N ILE A 588 10.34 1.44 -40.76
CA ILE A 588 11.58 0.64 -40.77
C ILE A 588 12.73 1.55 -40.37
N ILE A 589 13.49 1.14 -39.35
CA ILE A 589 14.67 1.88 -38.89
C ILE A 589 15.85 1.63 -39.86
N ARG A 590 16.27 2.65 -40.64
CA ARG A 590 17.38 2.51 -41.60
C ARG A 590 18.75 2.95 -41.05
N ALA A 591 18.82 3.98 -40.23
CA ALA A 591 20.07 4.53 -39.73
C ALA A 591 19.93 5.06 -38.30
N ILE A 592 20.96 4.85 -37.47
CA ILE A 592 21.09 5.43 -36.13
C ILE A 592 22.42 6.19 -36.04
N GLY A 593 22.33 7.50 -35.89
CA GLY A 593 23.46 8.35 -35.53
C GLY A 593 23.67 8.40 -34.02
N SER A 594 24.91 8.58 -33.58
CA SER A 594 25.25 8.83 -32.18
C SER A 594 26.63 9.46 -32.09
N SER A 595 26.98 10.12 -30.97
CA SER A 595 28.34 10.63 -30.72
C SER A 595 29.45 9.56 -30.59
N SER A 596 29.19 8.31 -31.01
CA SER A 596 30.10 7.15 -30.95
C SER A 596 29.43 5.94 -31.63
N LYS A 597 30.18 5.21 -32.47
CA LYS A 597 29.68 3.99 -33.13
C LYS A 597 29.17 2.94 -32.13
N ASP A 598 29.77 2.84 -30.94
CA ASP A 598 29.38 1.83 -29.95
C ASP A 598 28.06 2.17 -29.26
N LYS A 599 27.78 3.46 -29.06
CA LYS A 599 26.46 3.93 -28.58
C LYS A 599 25.35 3.66 -29.62
N ALA A 600 25.65 3.85 -30.91
CA ALA A 600 24.71 3.59 -32.01
C ALA A 600 24.43 2.08 -32.18
N LYS A 601 25.49 1.25 -32.33
CA LYS A 601 25.39 -0.22 -32.35
C LYS A 601 24.62 -0.74 -31.16
N LYS A 602 24.93 -0.23 -29.96
CA LYS A 602 24.26 -0.65 -28.74
C LYS A 602 22.78 -0.30 -28.75
N PHE A 603 22.40 0.92 -29.17
CA PHE A 603 20.98 1.27 -29.29
C PHE A 603 20.21 0.36 -30.26
N ILE A 604 20.81 0.01 -31.40
CA ILE A 604 20.24 -0.95 -32.36
C ILE A 604 20.04 -2.31 -31.68
N GLY A 605 21.07 -2.85 -31.03
CA GLY A 605 20.99 -4.11 -30.28
C GLY A 605 20.02 -4.10 -29.09
N ASP A 606 19.79 -2.91 -28.51
CA ASP A 606 18.97 -2.70 -27.31
C ASP A 606 17.46 -2.52 -27.62
N PHE A 607 17.10 -1.94 -28.78
CA PHE A 607 15.71 -1.49 -29.06
C PHE A 607 15.17 -1.78 -30.46
N VAL A 608 15.99 -2.19 -31.44
CA VAL A 608 15.50 -2.60 -32.78
C VAL A 608 15.28 -4.13 -32.79
N PRO A 609 14.20 -4.67 -33.39
CA PRO A 609 13.97 -6.11 -33.49
C PRO A 609 15.12 -6.86 -34.15
N LEU A 610 15.48 -8.04 -33.63
CA LEU A 610 16.57 -8.88 -34.14
C LEU A 610 16.47 -9.22 -35.65
N SER A 611 15.26 -9.22 -36.21
CA SER A 611 14.97 -9.40 -37.64
C SER A 611 15.42 -8.21 -38.52
N GLU A 612 15.57 -7.03 -37.93
CA GLU A 612 15.84 -5.77 -38.63
C GLU A 612 17.22 -5.19 -38.33
N GLN A 613 17.84 -5.54 -37.18
CA GLN A 613 19.15 -5.01 -36.76
C GLN A 613 20.26 -5.10 -37.82
N SER A 614 20.23 -6.12 -38.70
CA SER A 614 21.20 -6.31 -39.79
C SER A 614 21.02 -5.36 -40.98
N ALA A 615 19.86 -4.69 -41.09
CA ALA A 615 19.55 -3.71 -42.13
C ALA A 615 19.82 -2.25 -41.71
N VAL A 616 20.22 -2.02 -40.45
CA VAL A 616 20.40 -0.69 -39.85
C VAL A 616 21.86 -0.22 -39.93
N SER A 617 22.10 0.91 -40.58
CA SER A 617 23.37 1.63 -40.57
C SER A 617 23.63 2.28 -39.19
N PHE A 618 24.89 2.29 -38.73
CA PHE A 618 25.29 2.99 -37.50
C PHE A 618 26.43 3.98 -37.75
N TYR A 619 26.27 5.20 -37.23
CA TYR A 619 27.19 6.32 -37.50
C TYR A 619 27.69 6.99 -36.21
N ASP A 620 28.91 7.54 -36.25
CA ASP A 620 29.56 8.32 -35.19
C ASP A 620 29.47 9.85 -35.34
N SER A 621 28.89 10.35 -36.44
CA SER A 621 28.43 11.73 -36.58
C SER A 621 26.97 11.76 -37.05
N TYR A 622 26.34 12.93 -36.98
CA TYR A 622 24.95 13.11 -37.42
C TYR A 622 24.89 13.47 -38.90
N ASP A 623 25.86 14.23 -39.40
CA ASP A 623 26.10 14.50 -40.82
C ASP A 623 26.17 13.23 -41.67
N ALA A 624 26.72 12.13 -41.14
CA ALA A 624 26.74 10.84 -41.84
C ALA A 624 25.35 10.15 -41.93
N VAL A 625 24.40 10.50 -41.05
CA VAL A 625 22.98 10.14 -41.19
C VAL A 625 22.30 11.08 -42.19
N TYR A 626 22.56 12.38 -42.10
CA TYR A 626 21.96 13.39 -42.99
C TYR A 626 22.37 13.16 -44.46
N ASN A 627 23.59 12.67 -44.70
CA ASN A 627 24.08 12.33 -46.04
C ASN A 627 23.81 10.87 -46.47
N ASP A 628 23.12 10.04 -45.66
CA ASP A 628 22.68 8.71 -46.12
C ASP A 628 21.55 8.88 -47.16
N SER A 629 21.76 8.41 -48.38
CA SER A 629 20.77 8.47 -49.46
C SER A 629 19.61 7.50 -49.27
N ALA A 630 19.67 6.60 -48.28
CA ALA A 630 18.58 5.71 -47.89
C ALA A 630 17.77 6.22 -46.68
N VAL A 631 17.99 7.46 -46.21
CA VAL A 631 17.21 8.10 -45.13
C VAL A 631 16.37 9.24 -45.73
N ASP A 632 15.04 9.14 -45.70
CA ASP A 632 14.16 10.19 -46.23
C ASP A 632 13.70 11.18 -45.14
N ILE A 633 13.45 10.66 -43.94
CA ILE A 633 13.01 11.42 -42.76
C ILE A 633 14.06 11.26 -41.65
N VAL A 634 14.53 12.39 -41.14
CA VAL A 634 15.41 12.50 -39.98
C VAL A 634 14.58 12.92 -38.77
N TYR A 635 14.88 12.36 -37.60
CA TYR A 635 14.37 12.89 -36.34
C TYR A 635 15.46 13.26 -35.35
N ILE A 636 15.17 14.33 -34.62
CA ILE A 636 16.08 14.97 -33.69
C ILE A 636 15.45 14.96 -32.29
N ALA A 637 16.12 14.32 -31.33
CA ALA A 637 15.94 14.55 -29.90
C ALA A 637 17.29 14.66 -29.21
N THR A 638 18.18 15.45 -29.81
CA THR A 638 19.33 15.99 -29.11
C THR A 638 18.85 16.95 -28.00
N PRO A 639 19.74 17.47 -27.15
CA PRO A 639 19.38 18.60 -26.29
C PRO A 639 18.86 19.79 -27.10
N HIS A 640 17.93 20.58 -26.52
CA HIS A 640 17.21 21.67 -27.21
C HIS A 640 18.18 22.66 -27.88
N ALA A 641 19.31 22.92 -27.24
CA ALA A 641 20.42 23.76 -27.73
C ALA A 641 21.04 23.32 -29.06
N PHE A 642 20.79 22.09 -29.53
CA PHE A 642 21.26 21.58 -30.81
C PHE A 642 20.13 21.41 -31.85
N HIS A 643 18.86 21.53 -31.44
CA HIS A 643 17.71 21.33 -32.33
C HIS A 643 17.82 22.18 -33.60
N LYS A 644 18.07 23.49 -33.45
CA LYS A 644 18.27 24.43 -34.57
C LYS A 644 19.29 23.91 -35.58
N GLN A 645 20.52 23.65 -35.13
CA GLN A 645 21.62 23.27 -36.02
C GLN A 645 21.33 21.92 -36.68
N ASN A 646 20.89 20.92 -35.91
CA ASN A 646 20.56 19.60 -36.44
C ASN A 646 19.41 19.63 -37.45
N CYS A 647 18.43 20.53 -37.27
CA CYS A 647 17.39 20.76 -38.28
C CYS A 647 17.99 21.37 -39.55
N LEU A 648 18.76 22.46 -39.42
CA LEU A 648 19.39 23.14 -40.56
C LEU A 648 20.31 22.21 -41.35
N ASP A 649 21.11 21.37 -40.67
CA ASP A 649 22.01 20.39 -41.28
C ASP A 649 21.20 19.36 -42.10
N ALA A 650 20.17 18.75 -41.51
CA ALA A 650 19.31 17.77 -42.16
C ALA A 650 18.50 18.37 -43.33
N ILE A 651 17.96 19.57 -43.16
CA ILE A 651 17.28 20.36 -44.21
C ILE A 651 18.25 20.65 -45.37
N SER A 652 19.50 21.01 -45.07
CA SER A 652 20.51 21.29 -46.11
C SER A 652 20.90 20.05 -46.93
N ALA A 653 20.79 18.86 -46.33
CA ALA A 653 20.93 17.57 -47.00
C ALA A 653 19.63 17.08 -47.67
N GLY A 654 18.61 17.94 -47.77
CA GLY A 654 17.34 17.66 -48.44
C GLY A 654 16.41 16.69 -47.69
N LYS A 655 16.61 16.52 -46.38
CA LYS A 655 15.83 15.58 -45.57
C LYS A 655 14.59 16.23 -44.96
N HIS A 656 13.52 15.45 -44.84
CA HIS A 656 12.38 15.83 -44.00
C HIS A 656 12.76 15.71 -42.53
N VAL A 657 12.25 16.62 -41.69
CA VAL A 657 12.67 16.73 -40.28
C VAL A 657 11.48 16.70 -39.35
N LEU A 658 11.55 15.86 -38.33
CA LEU A 658 10.70 15.94 -37.16
C LEU A 658 11.59 16.17 -35.94
N CYS A 659 11.36 17.21 -35.15
CA CYS A 659 12.25 17.60 -34.06
C CYS A 659 11.48 17.64 -32.73
N GLU A 660 12.00 17.02 -31.68
CA GLU A 660 11.35 16.97 -30.36
C GLU A 660 10.89 18.35 -29.88
N LYS A 661 9.80 18.36 -29.10
CA LYS A 661 9.36 19.54 -28.38
C LYS A 661 10.36 19.93 -27.27
N PRO A 662 10.61 21.21 -26.99
CA PRO A 662 10.25 22.37 -27.79
C PRO A 662 11.14 22.44 -29.03
N PHE A 663 10.57 22.90 -30.13
CA PHE A 663 11.20 22.87 -31.45
C PHE A 663 12.60 23.50 -31.49
N THR A 664 12.85 24.57 -30.73
CA THR A 664 14.14 25.26 -30.57
C THR A 664 14.25 25.86 -29.16
N ILE A 665 15.31 26.64 -28.86
CA ILE A 665 15.38 27.39 -27.58
C ILE A 665 14.43 28.59 -27.56
N ASN A 666 14.31 29.30 -28.69
CA ASN A 666 13.44 30.47 -28.85
C ASN A 666 12.85 30.61 -30.26
N SER A 667 11.85 31.49 -30.39
CA SER A 667 11.08 31.71 -31.63
C SER A 667 11.91 32.27 -32.79
N ARG A 668 12.99 33.00 -32.50
CA ARG A 668 13.98 33.44 -33.50
C ARG A 668 14.65 32.24 -34.16
N GLU A 669 15.17 31.30 -33.38
CA GLU A 669 15.74 30.06 -33.91
C GLU A 669 14.71 29.23 -34.69
N ALA A 670 13.47 29.14 -34.21
CA ALA A 670 12.39 28.42 -34.89
C ALA A 670 12.11 29.03 -36.28
N THR A 671 12.09 30.36 -36.37
CA THR A 671 11.87 31.10 -37.63
C THR A 671 12.95 30.76 -38.66
N GLU A 672 14.22 30.77 -38.26
CA GLU A 672 15.35 30.41 -39.15
C GLU A 672 15.23 28.98 -39.70
N VAL A 673 14.82 28.01 -38.87
CA VAL A 673 14.59 26.61 -39.30
C VAL A 673 13.40 26.51 -40.26
N ILE A 674 12.30 27.21 -39.98
CA ILE A 674 11.08 27.21 -40.81
C ILE A 674 11.34 27.85 -42.17
N GLU A 675 12.08 28.96 -42.22
CA GLU A 675 12.50 29.59 -43.48
C GLU A 675 13.44 28.68 -44.29
N ALA A 676 14.39 28.01 -43.64
CA ALA A 676 15.26 27.04 -44.30
C ALA A 676 14.47 25.86 -44.91
N ALA A 677 13.55 25.26 -44.15
CA ALA A 677 12.71 24.15 -44.61
C ALA A 677 11.85 24.55 -45.82
N ARG A 678 11.15 25.70 -45.72
CA ARG A 678 10.33 26.25 -46.81
C ARG A 678 11.16 26.59 -48.05
N LYS A 679 12.40 27.06 -47.89
CA LYS A 679 13.34 27.32 -48.99
C LYS A 679 13.88 26.05 -49.64
N ALA A 680 14.08 24.98 -48.87
CA ALA A 680 14.52 23.68 -49.37
C ALA A 680 13.37 22.83 -49.95
N GLY A 681 12.11 23.19 -49.66
CA GLY A 681 10.93 22.44 -50.09
C GLY A 681 10.69 21.15 -49.29
N VAL A 682 11.23 21.05 -48.07
CA VAL A 682 11.13 19.85 -47.22
C VAL A 682 10.12 20.03 -46.11
N PHE A 683 9.39 18.96 -45.79
CA PHE A 683 8.57 18.89 -44.57
C PHE A 683 9.41 19.07 -43.31
N VAL A 684 8.95 19.94 -42.41
CA VAL A 684 9.45 20.05 -41.03
C VAL A 684 8.29 20.13 -40.04
N MET A 685 8.45 19.58 -38.84
CA MET A 685 7.44 19.65 -37.78
C MET A 685 8.03 19.52 -36.37
N GLU A 686 7.35 20.10 -35.37
CA GLU A 686 7.60 19.86 -33.96
C GLU A 686 6.96 18.55 -33.48
N GLY A 687 7.71 17.75 -32.71
CA GLY A 687 7.35 16.45 -32.16
C GLY A 687 6.37 16.54 -31.00
N MET A 688 5.21 17.17 -31.22
CA MET A 688 4.11 17.27 -30.25
C MET A 688 3.13 16.11 -30.43
N TRP A 689 3.64 14.88 -30.31
CA TRP A 689 2.92 13.63 -30.58
C TRP A 689 1.57 13.50 -29.85
N THR A 690 1.41 14.16 -28.70
CA THR A 690 0.15 14.25 -27.95
C THR A 690 -1.00 14.87 -28.74
N ARG A 691 -0.76 15.67 -29.80
CA ARG A 691 -1.83 16.19 -30.68
C ARG A 691 -2.42 15.13 -31.62
N PHE A 692 -1.70 14.03 -31.86
CA PHE A 692 -2.06 13.02 -32.87
C PHE A 692 -2.86 11.85 -32.31
N ILE A 693 -2.87 11.67 -30.99
CA ILE A 693 -3.59 10.58 -30.31
C ILE A 693 -5.12 10.73 -30.46
N PRO A 694 -5.89 9.63 -30.54
CA PRO A 694 -7.35 9.68 -30.73
C PRO A 694 -8.12 10.49 -29.68
N LEU A 695 -7.58 10.61 -28.46
CA LEU A 695 -8.15 11.40 -27.38
C LEU A 695 -8.29 12.89 -27.76
N VAL A 696 -7.32 13.48 -28.46
CA VAL A 696 -7.40 14.90 -28.89
C VAL A 696 -8.44 15.10 -29.99
N GLN A 697 -8.67 14.11 -30.84
CA GLN A 697 -9.76 14.18 -31.83
C GLN A 697 -11.13 14.20 -31.11
N LYS A 698 -11.35 13.34 -30.12
CA LYS A 698 -12.59 13.34 -29.33
C LYS A 698 -12.72 14.57 -28.44
N LEU A 699 -11.62 15.14 -27.94
CA LEU A 699 -11.63 16.41 -27.20
C LEU A 699 -12.17 17.55 -28.07
N ASN A 700 -11.67 17.67 -29.30
CA ASN A 700 -12.13 18.68 -30.26
C ASN A 700 -13.61 18.48 -30.65
N GLU A 701 -14.05 17.24 -30.88
CA GLU A 701 -15.45 16.90 -31.12
C GLU A 701 -16.34 17.38 -29.94
N LEU A 702 -15.99 16.99 -28.71
CA LEU A 702 -16.76 17.34 -27.51
C LEU A 702 -16.80 18.84 -27.21
N LEU A 703 -15.66 19.53 -27.32
CA LEU A 703 -15.55 20.96 -26.97
C LEU A 703 -16.11 21.89 -28.06
N HIS A 704 -15.93 21.55 -29.34
CA HIS A 704 -16.16 22.49 -30.44
C HIS A 704 -17.27 22.10 -31.40
N GLN A 705 -17.54 20.80 -31.60
CA GLN A 705 -18.62 20.33 -32.47
C GLN A 705 -19.90 20.08 -31.67
N ASP A 706 -19.84 19.22 -30.65
CA ASP A 706 -20.94 18.94 -29.73
C ASP A 706 -21.20 20.09 -28.75
N LYS A 707 -20.19 20.93 -28.49
CA LYS A 707 -20.16 21.97 -27.44
C LYS A 707 -20.72 21.48 -26.10
N VAL A 708 -20.27 20.31 -25.63
CA VAL A 708 -20.92 19.62 -24.48
C VAL A 708 -20.92 20.45 -23.20
N ILE A 709 -19.88 21.24 -22.94
CA ILE A 709 -19.81 22.17 -21.78
C ILE A 709 -20.25 23.60 -22.10
N GLY A 710 -20.89 23.83 -23.25
CA GLY A 710 -21.24 25.17 -23.74
C GLY A 710 -20.00 25.97 -24.16
N ASP A 711 -20.11 27.30 -24.16
CA ASP A 711 -18.96 28.15 -24.47
C ASP A 711 -17.94 28.13 -23.33
N ILE A 712 -16.65 28.07 -23.69
CA ILE A 712 -15.54 27.85 -22.76
C ILE A 712 -15.10 29.18 -22.16
N HIS A 713 -14.86 29.20 -20.84
CA HIS A 713 -14.42 30.39 -20.11
C HIS A 713 -12.97 30.29 -19.61
N ARG A 714 -12.57 29.12 -19.07
CA ARG A 714 -11.28 28.98 -18.38
C ARG A 714 -10.71 27.56 -18.46
N THR A 715 -9.38 27.44 -18.56
CA THR A 715 -8.65 26.17 -18.44
C THR A 715 -7.57 26.27 -17.37
N PHE A 716 -7.45 25.23 -16.55
CA PHE A 716 -6.29 24.94 -15.73
C PHE A 716 -5.50 23.81 -16.39
N ALA A 717 -4.17 23.90 -16.47
CA ALA A 717 -3.31 22.81 -16.94
C ALA A 717 -1.97 22.80 -16.19
N ASP A 718 -1.60 21.67 -15.57
CA ASP A 718 -0.31 21.47 -14.93
C ASP A 718 0.47 20.34 -15.62
N PHE A 719 1.80 20.46 -15.68
CA PHE A 719 2.66 19.31 -15.86
C PHE A 719 3.95 19.47 -15.07
N SER A 720 4.04 18.65 -14.03
CA SER A 720 5.07 18.66 -13.02
C SER A 720 5.56 17.22 -12.77
N LEU A 721 6.86 17.08 -12.46
CA LEU A 721 7.54 15.83 -12.15
C LEU A 721 8.41 15.98 -10.89
N ASP A 722 8.56 14.93 -10.08
CA ASP A 722 9.50 14.91 -8.93
C ASP A 722 10.92 14.61 -9.44
N MET A 723 11.66 15.65 -9.87
CA MET A 723 13.02 15.56 -10.41
C MET A 723 13.93 16.65 -9.80
N PRO A 724 14.37 16.47 -8.53
CA PRO A 724 15.06 17.51 -7.77
C PRO A 724 16.42 17.88 -8.37
N LEU A 725 16.46 18.99 -9.12
CA LEU A 725 17.65 19.46 -9.84
C LEU A 725 18.87 19.67 -8.94
N GLU A 726 18.68 20.10 -7.68
CA GLU A 726 19.76 20.26 -6.70
C GLU A 726 20.62 18.99 -6.54
N ALA A 727 20.02 17.80 -6.67
CA ALA A 727 20.69 16.51 -6.52
C ALA A 727 21.39 16.02 -7.80
N LEU A 728 21.15 16.66 -8.95
CA LEU A 728 21.80 16.34 -10.22
C LEU A 728 23.11 17.15 -10.36
N PRO A 729 24.18 16.57 -10.94
CA PRO A 729 25.42 17.34 -11.17
C PRO A 729 25.15 18.52 -12.12
N PRO A 730 25.90 19.64 -12.02
CA PRO A 730 25.76 20.80 -12.93
C PRO A 730 25.94 20.48 -14.42
N THR A 731 26.56 19.34 -14.74
CA THR A 731 26.73 18.82 -16.11
C THR A 731 25.57 17.92 -16.59
N SER A 732 24.49 17.80 -15.82
CA SER A 732 23.28 17.08 -16.22
C SER A 732 22.50 17.85 -17.29
N ARG A 733 21.97 17.15 -18.29
CA ARG A 733 21.05 17.73 -19.30
C ARG A 733 19.83 18.41 -18.66
N LEU A 734 19.42 18.00 -17.46
CA LEU A 734 18.28 18.61 -16.75
C LEU A 734 18.68 19.82 -15.87
N ARG A 735 19.97 20.18 -15.78
CA ARG A 735 20.48 21.32 -14.96
C ARG A 735 21.39 22.28 -15.73
N ASP A 736 21.96 21.88 -16.86
CA ASP A 736 22.85 22.72 -17.66
C ASP A 736 22.05 23.67 -18.57
N ALA A 737 21.98 24.94 -18.20
CA ALA A 737 21.31 25.99 -18.99
C ALA A 737 21.82 26.07 -20.45
N ARG A 738 23.08 25.71 -20.72
CA ARG A 738 23.65 25.72 -22.07
C ARG A 738 23.00 24.70 -23.02
N LEU A 739 22.28 23.72 -22.45
CA LEU A 739 21.57 22.65 -23.16
C LEU A 739 20.06 22.89 -23.26
N GLY A 740 19.55 24.03 -22.76
CA GLY A 740 18.11 24.35 -22.73
C GLY A 740 17.32 23.59 -21.66
N ALA A 741 17.95 23.32 -20.52
CA ALA A 741 17.32 22.71 -19.36
C ALA A 741 16.27 23.64 -18.71
N GLY A 742 15.15 23.09 -18.24
CA GLY A 742 14.19 23.82 -17.40
C GLY A 742 12.78 23.25 -17.44
N SER A 743 12.01 23.44 -16.36
CA SER A 743 10.64 22.89 -16.24
C SER A 743 9.76 23.33 -17.40
N LEU A 744 9.89 24.58 -17.85
CA LEU A 744 9.10 25.18 -18.91
C LEU A 744 9.34 24.51 -20.27
N LEU A 745 10.61 24.37 -20.66
CA LEU A 745 10.99 23.78 -21.95
C LEU A 745 10.86 22.26 -21.95
N ASP A 746 11.32 21.58 -20.89
CA ASP A 746 11.32 20.12 -20.83
C ASP A 746 9.88 19.56 -20.72
N ILE A 747 8.98 20.20 -19.93
CA ILE A 747 7.60 19.71 -19.69
C ILE A 747 6.46 20.75 -19.79
N GLY A 748 6.67 22.02 -19.43
CA GLY A 748 5.61 23.04 -19.39
C GLY A 748 4.95 23.37 -20.73
N ILE A 749 5.63 23.08 -21.84
CA ILE A 749 5.07 23.14 -23.20
C ILE A 749 3.85 22.21 -23.40
N TYR A 750 3.74 21.09 -22.67
CA TYR A 750 2.52 20.27 -22.69
C TYR A 750 1.37 20.97 -21.98
N SER A 751 1.61 21.57 -20.81
CA SER A 751 0.61 22.37 -20.07
C SER A 751 0.06 23.51 -20.95
N LEU A 752 0.96 24.20 -21.66
CA LEU A 752 0.62 25.23 -22.64
C LEU A 752 -0.17 24.67 -23.83
N THR A 753 0.23 23.52 -24.37
CA THR A 753 -0.49 22.83 -25.46
C THR A 753 -1.93 22.49 -25.05
N TRP A 754 -2.15 21.96 -23.85
CA TRP A 754 -3.50 21.69 -23.35
C TRP A 754 -4.33 22.95 -23.09
N ALA A 755 -3.69 24.05 -22.68
CA ALA A 755 -4.37 25.33 -22.57
C ALA A 755 -4.80 25.88 -23.95
N ILE A 756 -3.94 25.79 -24.97
CA ILE A 756 -4.30 26.25 -26.33
C ILE A 756 -5.39 25.36 -26.93
N LEU A 757 -5.22 24.03 -26.92
CA LEU A 757 -6.19 23.04 -27.44
C LEU A 757 -7.59 23.10 -26.80
N THR A 758 -7.77 23.85 -25.71
CA THR A 758 -9.05 23.98 -25.00
C THR A 758 -9.56 25.42 -24.92
N LEU A 759 -8.71 26.43 -25.08
CA LEU A 759 -9.10 27.85 -25.06
C LEU A 759 -9.18 28.48 -26.46
N GLU A 760 -8.56 27.86 -27.48
CA GLU A 760 -8.68 28.27 -28.88
C GLU A 760 -10.16 28.35 -29.31
N ASP A 761 -10.48 29.32 -30.16
CA ASP A 761 -11.75 29.33 -30.87
C ASP A 761 -11.53 28.90 -32.32
N PRO A 762 -12.13 27.78 -32.80
CA PRO A 762 -11.96 27.32 -34.17
C PRO A 762 -12.45 28.31 -35.24
N THR A 763 -13.26 29.32 -34.87
CA THR A 763 -13.65 30.42 -35.78
C THR A 763 -12.55 31.48 -35.93
N MET A 764 -11.58 31.50 -35.02
CA MET A 764 -10.47 32.47 -34.95
C MET A 764 -9.19 31.75 -34.50
N PRO A 765 -8.62 30.81 -35.29
CA PRO A 765 -7.41 30.09 -34.92
C PRO A 765 -6.18 31.00 -34.84
N GLY A 766 -5.22 30.66 -33.98
CA GLY A 766 -3.93 31.36 -33.89
C GLY A 766 -3.93 32.64 -33.03
N GLN A 767 -4.99 32.89 -32.25
CA GLN A 767 -5.05 34.01 -31.31
C GLN A 767 -3.84 34.02 -30.35
N GLN A 768 -3.08 35.12 -30.30
CA GLN A 768 -2.04 35.28 -29.28
C GLN A 768 -2.66 35.77 -27.95
N PRO A 769 -2.46 35.06 -26.83
CA PRO A 769 -2.89 35.53 -25.51
C PRO A 769 -1.95 36.62 -24.97
N THR A 770 -2.47 37.50 -24.12
CA THR A 770 -1.64 38.25 -23.18
C THR A 770 -1.10 37.30 -22.12
N VAL A 771 0.20 37.33 -21.87
CA VAL A 771 0.90 36.44 -20.94
C VAL A 771 1.26 37.20 -19.65
N THR A 772 1.09 36.55 -18.50
CA THR A 772 1.65 37.04 -17.22
C THR A 772 2.23 35.86 -16.45
N ALA A 773 3.54 35.85 -16.20
CA ALA A 773 4.24 34.69 -15.69
C ALA A 773 5.25 35.00 -14.59
N HIS A 774 5.56 33.97 -13.78
CA HIS A 774 6.61 34.01 -12.77
C HIS A 774 7.32 32.65 -12.71
N GLN A 775 8.62 32.65 -12.45
CA GLN A 775 9.44 31.45 -12.40
C GLN A 775 10.30 31.40 -11.13
N THR A 776 10.47 30.19 -10.58
CA THR A 776 11.46 29.91 -9.52
C THR A 776 12.70 29.31 -10.17
N LEU A 777 13.84 30.00 -10.05
CA LEU A 777 15.10 29.62 -10.71
C LEU A 777 16.10 28.96 -9.74
N LEU A 778 16.90 28.03 -10.26
CA LEU A 778 18.07 27.43 -9.62
C LEU A 778 19.21 27.42 -10.64
N ASP A 779 20.37 27.98 -10.30
CA ASP A 779 21.54 28.12 -11.20
C ASP A 779 21.23 28.81 -12.56
N GLY A 780 20.13 29.57 -12.65
CA GLY A 780 19.63 30.21 -13.88
C GLY A 780 18.63 29.38 -14.70
N VAL A 781 18.41 28.11 -14.33
CA VAL A 781 17.40 27.21 -14.91
C VAL A 781 16.09 27.32 -14.13
N ASP A 782 14.94 27.29 -14.82
CA ASP A 782 13.65 27.28 -14.14
C ASP A 782 13.31 25.89 -13.55
N VAL A 783 13.02 25.86 -12.25
CA VAL A 783 12.58 24.66 -11.52
C VAL A 783 11.06 24.58 -11.45
N SER A 784 10.38 25.73 -11.52
CA SER A 784 8.93 25.82 -11.59
C SER A 784 8.51 27.12 -12.28
N SER A 785 7.46 27.04 -13.09
CA SER A 785 6.85 28.16 -13.83
C SER A 785 5.34 28.22 -13.56
N SER A 786 4.83 29.42 -13.32
CA SER A 786 3.41 29.72 -13.21
C SER A 786 3.03 30.79 -14.22
N ILE A 787 2.02 30.51 -15.05
CA ILE A 787 1.69 31.29 -16.24
C ILE A 787 0.18 31.54 -16.27
N LEU A 788 -0.21 32.80 -16.46
CA LEU A 788 -1.57 33.21 -16.77
C LEU A 788 -1.63 33.60 -18.25
N LEU A 789 -2.65 33.09 -18.95
CA LEU A 789 -2.96 33.42 -20.35
C LEU A 789 -4.30 34.13 -20.40
N TYR A 790 -4.40 35.19 -21.21
CA TYR A 790 -5.66 35.90 -21.43
C TYR A 790 -5.89 36.18 -22.93
N PHE A 791 -6.93 35.57 -23.48
CA PHE A 791 -7.35 35.74 -24.87
C PHE A 791 -8.35 36.89 -24.97
N GLY A 792 -7.86 38.12 -25.06
CA GLY A 792 -8.69 39.34 -25.02
C GLY A 792 -9.79 39.42 -26.11
N THR A 793 -9.62 38.68 -27.21
CA THR A 793 -10.61 38.50 -28.29
C THR A 793 -11.81 37.63 -27.93
N THR A 794 -11.68 36.72 -26.96
CA THR A 794 -12.74 35.79 -26.52
C THR A 794 -13.08 35.91 -25.03
N GLY A 795 -12.31 36.69 -24.27
CA GLY A 795 -12.42 36.80 -22.82
C GLY A 795 -11.94 35.56 -22.05
N ARG A 796 -11.33 34.58 -22.72
CA ARG A 796 -10.94 33.30 -22.13
C ARG A 796 -9.64 33.38 -21.33
N HIS A 797 -9.55 32.62 -20.25
CA HIS A 797 -8.40 32.60 -19.34
C HIS A 797 -7.73 31.22 -19.24
N GLY A 798 -6.40 31.18 -19.31
CA GLY A 798 -5.60 30.00 -19.00
C GLY A 798 -4.81 30.18 -17.71
N ILE A 799 -4.73 29.12 -16.91
CA ILE A 799 -3.88 29.03 -15.72
C ILE A 799 -3.00 27.79 -15.93
N VAL A 800 -1.72 28.01 -16.19
CA VAL A 800 -0.80 27.01 -16.74
C VAL A 800 0.44 26.91 -15.86
N THR A 801 0.80 25.71 -15.43
CA THR A 801 1.95 25.48 -14.53
C THR A 801 2.87 24.36 -14.98
N SER A 802 4.12 24.43 -14.54
CA SER A 802 5.09 23.34 -14.61
C SER A 802 6.04 23.36 -13.42
N SER A 803 6.51 22.19 -12.97
CA SER A 803 7.47 22.09 -11.86
C SER A 803 8.29 20.81 -11.90
N LEU A 804 9.56 20.89 -11.51
CA LEU A 804 10.46 19.75 -11.32
C LEU A 804 10.57 19.33 -9.85
N GLN A 805 9.64 19.80 -9.00
CA GLN A 805 9.66 19.56 -7.55
C GLN A 805 8.67 18.48 -7.09
N HIS A 806 7.55 18.29 -7.79
CA HIS A 806 6.44 17.40 -7.42
C HIS A 806 5.82 16.78 -8.69
N LYS A 807 5.22 15.58 -8.63
CA LYS A 807 4.44 15.04 -9.76
C LYS A 807 3.02 15.65 -9.76
N THR A 808 2.48 16.02 -10.92
CA THR A 808 1.05 16.32 -11.10
C THR A 808 0.17 15.13 -10.71
N GLU A 809 -1.04 15.40 -10.26
CA GLU A 809 -2.07 14.37 -10.10
C GLU A 809 -2.55 13.81 -11.45
N ASN A 810 -3.32 12.71 -11.41
CA ASN A 810 -3.86 12.10 -12.64
C ASN A 810 -4.83 13.03 -13.39
N ILE A 811 -5.44 14.03 -12.75
CA ILE A 811 -6.22 15.09 -13.41
C ILE A 811 -5.30 16.27 -13.68
N PHE A 812 -4.62 16.27 -14.83
CA PHE A 812 -3.62 17.29 -15.16
C PHE A 812 -4.24 18.55 -15.78
N SER A 813 -5.48 18.50 -16.29
CA SER A 813 -6.16 19.67 -16.85
C SER A 813 -7.68 19.68 -16.61
N ARG A 814 -8.23 20.87 -16.41
CA ARG A 814 -9.66 21.15 -16.15
C ARG A 814 -10.12 22.33 -16.98
N VAL A 815 -11.09 22.09 -17.86
CA VAL A 815 -11.75 23.08 -18.73
C VAL A 815 -13.12 23.41 -18.16
N GLU A 816 -13.41 24.69 -17.96
CA GLU A 816 -14.63 25.21 -17.34
C GLU A 816 -15.41 26.05 -18.37
N GLY A 817 -16.67 25.69 -18.62
CA GLY A 817 -17.55 26.35 -19.59
C GLY A 817 -18.90 26.76 -19.02
N GLU A 818 -19.76 27.31 -19.88
CA GLU A 818 -21.12 27.74 -19.58
C GLU A 818 -21.99 26.62 -18.96
N LYS A 819 -22.01 25.43 -19.58
CA LYS A 819 -22.92 24.31 -19.27
C LYS A 819 -22.28 23.17 -18.49
N GLY A 820 -20.97 23.22 -18.22
CA GLY A 820 -20.27 22.12 -17.56
C GLY A 820 -18.78 22.34 -17.33
N THR A 821 -18.11 21.25 -16.96
CA THR A 821 -16.67 21.15 -16.76
C THR A 821 -16.18 19.86 -17.42
N LEU A 822 -15.07 19.94 -18.15
CA LEU A 822 -14.36 18.79 -18.73
C LEU A 822 -13.03 18.61 -18.02
N LEU A 823 -12.68 17.35 -17.72
CA LEU A 823 -11.44 16.94 -17.05
C LEU A 823 -10.62 16.07 -18.00
N LEU A 824 -9.33 16.35 -18.11
CA LEU A 824 -8.36 15.55 -18.86
C LEU A 824 -7.46 14.79 -17.89
N MET A 825 -7.29 13.50 -18.16
CA MET A 825 -6.69 12.57 -17.20
C MET A 825 -5.71 11.58 -17.85
N GLY A 826 -4.70 11.15 -17.08
CA GLY A 826 -3.74 10.12 -17.46
C GLY A 826 -2.62 9.94 -16.43
N ASP A 827 -1.56 9.19 -16.76
CA ASP A 827 -0.37 9.06 -15.90
C ASP A 827 0.50 10.34 -15.92
N THR A 828 0.50 11.09 -17.03
CA THR A 828 1.16 12.39 -17.17
C THR A 828 0.38 13.27 -18.15
N ALA A 829 0.59 14.59 -18.16
CA ALA A 829 0.02 15.45 -19.20
C ALA A 829 0.57 15.13 -20.61
N SER A 830 1.72 14.46 -20.71
CA SER A 830 2.23 13.88 -21.95
C SER A 830 1.60 12.54 -22.34
N MET A 831 0.84 11.89 -21.45
CA MET A 831 0.23 10.57 -21.69
C MET A 831 -1.19 10.53 -21.11
N PRO A 832 -2.16 11.25 -21.73
CA PRO A 832 -3.56 11.18 -21.32
C PRO A 832 -4.22 9.88 -21.80
N ASP A 833 -5.14 9.35 -20.99
CA ASP A 833 -5.95 8.17 -21.33
C ASP A 833 -7.46 8.41 -21.22
N THR A 834 -7.91 9.47 -20.53
CA THR A 834 -9.33 9.65 -20.20
C THR A 834 -9.79 11.10 -20.29
N ILE A 835 -10.99 11.31 -20.84
CA ILE A 835 -11.77 12.54 -20.79
C ILE A 835 -13.00 12.29 -19.91
N LYS A 836 -13.27 13.15 -18.92
CA LYS A 836 -14.53 13.13 -18.17
C LYS A 836 -15.28 14.45 -18.31
N VAL A 837 -16.55 14.38 -18.69
CA VAL A 837 -17.46 15.52 -18.83
C VAL A 837 -18.46 15.52 -17.68
N ILE A 838 -18.70 16.67 -17.08
CA ILE A 838 -19.64 16.88 -15.96
C ILE A 838 -20.52 18.09 -16.32
N TRP A 839 -21.84 17.89 -16.39
CA TRP A 839 -22.78 18.95 -16.75
C TRP A 839 -23.33 19.69 -15.52
N LYS A 840 -23.76 20.94 -15.73
CA LYS A 840 -24.56 21.71 -14.78
C LYS A 840 -26.04 21.36 -14.91
N GLU A 841 -26.79 21.56 -13.83
CA GLU A 841 -28.23 21.25 -13.76
C GLU A 841 -29.07 22.30 -14.52
N GLU A 842 -30.02 21.85 -15.34
CA GLU A 842 -30.88 22.76 -16.11
C GLU A 842 -31.74 23.61 -15.17
N GLY A 843 -31.78 24.92 -15.43
CA GLY A 843 -32.48 25.90 -14.57
C GLY A 843 -31.60 26.59 -13.53
N SER A 844 -30.29 26.30 -13.45
CA SER A 844 -29.35 27.05 -12.59
C SER A 844 -28.97 28.44 -13.17
N SER A 845 -29.96 29.28 -13.45
CA SER A 845 -29.71 30.70 -13.78
C SER A 845 -29.14 31.43 -12.57
N GLN A 846 -28.27 32.41 -12.84
CA GLN A 846 -27.50 33.16 -11.83
C GLN A 846 -28.34 33.70 -10.67
N ASP A 847 -27.83 33.59 -9.45
CA ASP A 847 -28.16 34.52 -8.38
C ASP A 847 -26.94 34.73 -7.45
N LEU A 848 -26.75 35.96 -6.99
CA LEU A 848 -25.60 36.39 -6.18
C LEU A 848 -26.09 36.81 -4.80
N GLY A 849 -25.86 35.95 -3.80
CA GLY A 849 -26.02 36.26 -2.37
C GLY A 849 -27.17 35.55 -1.65
N ASP A 850 -26.91 35.20 -0.39
CA ASP A 850 -27.84 34.96 0.72
C ASP A 850 -29.26 34.44 0.41
N LYS A 851 -29.37 33.23 -0.14
CA LYS A 851 -30.63 32.45 -0.13
C LYS A 851 -30.42 31.03 0.38
N LYS A 852 -31.28 30.63 1.33
CA LYS A 852 -31.36 29.29 1.92
C LYS A 852 -32.08 28.31 0.98
N ASN A 853 -31.81 27.03 1.19
CA ASN A 853 -32.59 25.84 0.79
C ASN A 853 -33.26 25.85 -0.61
N LYS A 854 -32.73 24.98 -1.47
CA LYS A 854 -33.57 23.95 -2.11
C LYS A 854 -32.86 22.61 -2.01
N ASP A 855 -33.58 21.59 -1.55
CA ASP A 855 -33.22 20.20 -1.86
C ASP A 855 -33.55 19.95 -3.34
N THR A 856 -32.51 19.78 -4.16
CA THR A 856 -32.63 19.22 -5.51
C THR A 856 -31.75 17.99 -5.59
N THR A 857 -32.32 16.82 -5.27
CA THR A 857 -31.74 15.52 -5.56
C THR A 857 -31.84 15.23 -7.07
N ALA A 858 -31.16 16.04 -7.87
CA ALA A 858 -30.88 15.76 -9.27
C ALA A 858 -29.53 15.03 -9.35
N GLU A 859 -29.50 13.89 -10.03
CA GLU A 859 -28.23 13.24 -10.34
C GLU A 859 -27.47 14.12 -11.35
N ARG A 860 -26.30 14.64 -10.96
CA ARG A 860 -25.46 15.39 -11.90
C ARG A 860 -25.02 14.45 -13.01
N ARG A 861 -25.51 14.74 -14.21
CA ARG A 861 -25.10 14.04 -15.44
C ARG A 861 -23.57 14.14 -15.57
N GLU A 862 -22.93 12.99 -15.72
CA GLU A 862 -21.51 12.88 -16.05
C GLU A 862 -21.30 11.76 -17.08
N GLN A 863 -20.21 11.86 -17.86
CA GLN A 863 -19.83 10.87 -18.86
C GLN A 863 -18.31 10.78 -18.95
N THR A 864 -17.79 9.57 -19.08
CA THR A 864 -16.35 9.29 -19.15
C THR A 864 -16.03 8.56 -20.45
N PHE A 865 -14.99 9.03 -21.14
CA PHE A 865 -14.43 8.42 -22.35
C PHE A 865 -12.98 8.01 -22.04
N THR A 866 -12.70 6.72 -22.01
CA THR A 866 -11.35 6.18 -21.77
C THR A 866 -10.83 5.51 -23.03
N PHE A 867 -9.57 5.77 -23.34
CA PHE A 867 -8.84 5.32 -24.51
C PHE A 867 -7.74 4.36 -24.06
N GLN A 868 -7.58 3.23 -24.77
CA GLN A 868 -6.54 2.26 -24.46
C GLN A 868 -5.64 2.05 -25.68
N GLU A 869 -4.33 2.01 -25.45
CA GLU A 869 -3.30 1.70 -26.44
C GLU A 869 -3.49 0.26 -26.97
N ALA A 870 -4.12 0.13 -28.14
CA ALA A 870 -4.55 -1.16 -28.71
C ALA A 870 -3.40 -2.15 -28.93
N CYS A 871 -2.17 -1.66 -29.11
CA CYS A 871 -0.98 -2.46 -29.38
C CYS A 871 0.08 -2.41 -28.26
N GLY A 872 -0.27 -1.86 -27.08
CA GLY A 872 0.62 -1.82 -25.92
C GLY A 872 1.83 -0.89 -26.05
N GLY A 873 1.75 0.09 -26.95
CA GLY A 873 2.80 1.09 -27.16
C GLY A 873 2.68 2.30 -26.23
N LYS A 874 3.26 3.41 -26.70
CA LYS A 874 3.22 4.72 -26.05
C LYS A 874 2.34 5.73 -26.80
N GLY A 875 1.74 5.38 -27.92
CA GLY A 875 0.97 6.27 -28.79
C GLY A 875 1.83 7.10 -29.76
N PHE A 876 3.14 6.87 -29.78
CA PHE A 876 4.09 7.61 -30.60
C PHE A 876 3.90 7.35 -32.11
N TYR A 877 3.38 6.17 -32.46
CA TYR A 877 3.12 5.79 -33.84
C TYR A 877 1.98 6.57 -34.51
N TYR A 878 1.10 7.26 -33.76
CA TYR A 878 0.05 8.11 -34.34
C TYR A 878 0.64 9.34 -35.04
N GLU A 879 1.67 9.95 -34.44
CA GLU A 879 2.48 11.02 -35.04
C GLU A 879 3.21 10.50 -36.29
N ALA A 880 3.83 9.32 -36.19
CA ALA A 880 4.56 8.69 -37.29
C ALA A 880 3.69 8.46 -38.54
N ASP A 881 2.52 7.86 -38.33
CA ASP A 881 1.56 7.55 -39.40
C ASP A 881 1.03 8.82 -40.07
N ALA A 882 0.73 9.87 -39.30
CA ALA A 882 0.25 11.14 -39.84
C ALA A 882 1.31 11.83 -40.72
N ILE A 883 2.56 11.92 -40.24
CA ILE A 883 3.66 12.56 -40.95
C ILE A 883 4.02 11.80 -42.23
N ALA A 884 4.08 10.47 -42.17
CA ALA A 884 4.33 9.66 -43.36
C ALA A 884 3.26 9.88 -44.45
N LEU A 885 1.99 10.07 -44.05
CA LEU A 885 0.89 10.37 -44.96
C LEU A 885 0.94 11.82 -45.51
N ASP A 886 1.27 12.81 -44.67
CA ASP A 886 1.43 14.20 -45.13
C ASP A 886 2.59 14.32 -46.14
N ILE A 887 3.74 13.70 -45.85
CA ILE A 887 4.91 13.67 -46.74
C ILE A 887 4.62 12.93 -48.05
N THR A 888 4.01 11.74 -47.99
CA THR A 888 3.66 10.99 -49.22
C THR A 888 2.54 11.65 -50.04
N SER A 889 1.75 12.53 -49.42
CA SER A 889 0.80 13.42 -50.10
C SER A 889 1.46 14.69 -50.68
N GLY A 890 2.78 14.86 -50.53
CA GLY A 890 3.52 16.03 -51.03
C GLY A 890 3.38 17.30 -50.19
N LYS A 891 2.91 17.21 -48.94
CA LYS A 891 2.84 18.36 -48.02
C LYS A 891 4.21 18.66 -47.42
N ILE A 892 4.43 19.93 -47.07
CA ILE A 892 5.65 20.43 -46.39
C ILE A 892 5.38 20.93 -44.96
N GLU A 893 4.14 20.81 -44.47
CA GLU A 893 3.65 21.29 -43.19
C GLU A 893 2.41 20.44 -42.81
N SER A 894 2.20 20.15 -41.52
CA SER A 894 1.06 19.32 -41.07
C SER A 894 -0.11 20.17 -40.58
N GLU A 895 -1.33 19.72 -40.85
CA GLU A 895 -2.56 20.38 -40.40
C GLU A 895 -2.81 20.25 -38.89
N VAL A 896 -2.26 19.21 -38.25
CA VAL A 896 -2.44 18.93 -36.81
C VAL A 896 -1.43 19.69 -35.95
N MET A 897 -0.23 19.96 -36.50
CA MET A 897 0.82 20.75 -35.86
C MET A 897 1.48 21.69 -36.90
N PRO A 898 0.81 22.79 -37.28
CA PRO A 898 1.33 23.73 -38.27
C PRO A 898 2.47 24.57 -37.67
N LEU A 899 3.33 25.09 -38.54
CA LEU A 899 4.53 25.84 -38.15
C LEU A 899 4.19 27.23 -37.60
N SER A 900 3.01 27.76 -37.95
CA SER A 900 2.43 28.94 -37.29
C SER A 900 2.11 28.69 -35.82
N GLU A 901 1.66 27.49 -35.46
CA GLU A 901 1.37 27.08 -34.08
C GLU A 901 2.68 26.83 -33.30
N THR A 902 3.68 26.17 -33.90
CA THR A 902 5.02 26.05 -33.29
C THR A 902 5.61 27.44 -33.01
N LEU A 903 5.52 28.39 -33.94
CA LEU A 903 5.98 29.77 -33.71
C LEU A 903 5.20 30.47 -32.59
N ARG A 904 3.87 30.31 -32.54
CA ARG A 904 3.00 30.86 -31.49
C ARG A 904 3.36 30.30 -30.11
N VAL A 905 3.54 28.99 -30.00
CA VAL A 905 4.00 28.32 -28.78
C VAL A 905 5.37 28.86 -28.36
N MET A 906 6.35 28.89 -29.26
CA MET A 906 7.69 29.40 -28.93
C MET A 906 7.68 30.89 -28.52
N GLN A 907 6.84 31.73 -29.12
CA GLN A 907 6.67 33.13 -28.73
C GLN A 907 6.09 33.28 -27.31
N ILE A 908 5.12 32.43 -26.94
CA ILE A 908 4.58 32.40 -25.56
C ILE A 908 5.66 31.93 -24.58
N LEU A 909 6.45 30.91 -24.92
CA LEU A 909 7.54 30.41 -24.08
C LEU A 909 8.64 31.48 -23.91
N ASP A 910 8.96 32.25 -24.96
CA ASP A 910 9.91 33.37 -24.87
C ASP A 910 9.42 34.46 -23.91
N GLU A 911 8.15 34.85 -23.99
CA GLU A 911 7.55 35.86 -23.09
C GLU A 911 7.51 35.38 -21.62
N VAL A 912 7.20 34.09 -21.39
CA VAL A 912 7.26 33.49 -20.05
C VAL A 912 8.68 33.57 -19.46
N ARG A 913 9.71 33.29 -20.27
CA ARG A 913 11.12 33.37 -19.83
C ARG A 913 11.58 34.82 -19.63
N LEU A 914 11.11 35.73 -20.47
CA LEU A 914 11.38 37.18 -20.34
C LEU A 914 10.87 37.73 -19.00
N GLN A 915 9.65 37.36 -18.59
CA GLN A 915 9.05 37.78 -17.32
C GLN A 915 9.59 37.00 -16.11
N GLY A 916 9.84 35.69 -16.27
CA GLY A 916 10.35 34.81 -15.21
C GLY A 916 11.84 34.93 -14.91
N GLY A 917 12.64 35.43 -15.87
CA GLY A 917 14.07 35.68 -15.73
C GLY A 917 14.98 34.52 -16.14
N ALA A 918 14.45 33.37 -16.56
CA ALA A 918 15.25 32.28 -17.11
C ALA A 918 15.91 32.71 -18.44
N ARG A 919 17.22 32.48 -18.60
CA ARG A 919 17.98 32.88 -19.78
C ARG A 919 18.97 31.80 -20.21
N PHE A 920 19.02 31.54 -21.51
CA PHE A 920 19.94 30.62 -22.15
C PHE A 920 20.95 31.39 -23.02
N PRO A 921 22.15 30.82 -23.29
CA PRO A 921 23.14 31.47 -24.16
C PRO A 921 22.59 31.90 -25.53
N GLN A 922 21.64 31.13 -26.06
CA GLN A 922 20.97 31.30 -27.36
C GLN A 922 19.96 32.46 -27.41
N ASP A 923 19.70 33.17 -26.30
CA ASP A 923 18.79 34.32 -26.26
C ASP A 923 19.47 35.67 -26.56
N ASN A 924 20.80 35.70 -26.71
CA ASN A 924 21.59 36.92 -26.94
C ASN A 924 21.77 37.28 -28.43
#